data_AF-A0A4D6KZX7-F1
#
_entry.id   AF-A0A4D6KZX7-F1
#
_cell.length_a   1.000
_cell.length_b   1.000
_cell.length_c   1.000
_cell.angle_alpha   90.00
_cell.angle_beta   90.00
_cell.angle_gamma   90.00
#
_symmetry.space_group_name_H-M   'P 1'
#
loop_
_entity.id
_entity.type
_entity.pdbx_description
1 polymer ?
#
loop_
_entity_poly.entity_id
_entity_poly.type
_entity_poly.pdbx_seq_one_letter_code
_entity_poly.pdbx_strand_id
1 'polypeptide(L)'
;MNNKDGKPVTQPDKGRIVPMAVIFVVLCGCSFYMGIIFCSEKNSFESIYSQKSIESPKESSTSSLQIKYTSFPECSADYQDYTPCTDPRRWRKFGSYRLTLLERHCPPKSERKECLVPPPDGYKPPIRWPKSRDECWYRNVPYDWINKQKSNQHWLKKEGEKFIFPGGGTMFPNGVGKYVDLMQDMIPEMKDGTIRTAIDTGCGVASWGGDLLDRGILTLSLAPRDNHEAQVQFALERGIPAILGVISTQRLPFPSNSFDMAHCSRCLIPWTEFGGVYLLEIHRILRPGGFWVLSGPPINYERRWRGWNTTVEEQRSDYEKLRELLTSLCFKMYKKKGDIAVWQKSPDNSCYNKLPKDTYPPKCDDSLEPDSAWYTPLRGCMVVPDPKFKKSGLSSISKWPERLHVTPERISMLYHGSGGTFKHDESEWKKKVAYYKKLIPELGTDKVRNVMDMNTVYGGFAAALIDDPVWVMNVVSSYASNSLPVVFDRGLIGTIHDWCEAFSTYPRTYDLLHLDGLFTAESHRCEMKNVLLEMDRILRPWGYAIIRESITQQEKSTIVPMAIILVVLCGFSFYTGIIFCSEKDRLLSIYDQISIGSPKELSINPLQIKYISFPECSIDFQDYTPCTDPRVMFTDCSPFFHVIELVEESFIIDYVCLNLQRWKKYISRQPTLLERHCPPKAERKECLVPPPNGYKPPIRWPKSRDECWYSNVPNEWINKQKSGQHWLKKEGDKFIFPGGGTMFPNGVGKYVDLMQDMIPEMKDGTIRTAIDTGCGVASWGGNLLDRGILTLSLAPRDNHRAQIQFALERGIPAILGVISTQRLPFPSNSFDMAHCSRCLIPWTEFGGAYLLEIHRIVRPGGFWVLSGPPINYKRRWRGWNTTIEAQISDYEKLQELLTSMCFKLFKEKGDIAVWQKSEDNNCYNKVVRDTYPHICDDGLEPDSAWYTPSRACIVVPDPKFKELGLSSIAKWPERLNVPPERISMVHRGSAKAFRHDNSKWKKQTLYYKKLIPDLGTDKIRNVMDMNTAYGGFATALINDPVWIMNVVSSYATNTLPVIFDRGLIGTFHDWCEAFSTYPRTYDLLHLDGFFTAESHRCEMKYVLLEMDRILRPGGYAIIRESIYFTDAISTICKGMRWECRKEDTENGSSIQKILVCQKKLWFSSNLGSR
;
A
#
# COMPACT_ATOMS: atom_id res chain seq x y z
N MET A 1 4.07 61.74 -16.33
CA MET A 1 4.27 62.17 -17.73
C MET A 1 3.57 61.17 -18.64
N ASN A 2 2.91 61.71 -19.66
CA ASN A 2 1.76 61.20 -20.41
C ASN A 2 1.93 60.00 -21.37
N ASN A 3 0.80 59.28 -21.50
CA ASN A 3 0.14 58.66 -22.68
C ASN A 3 0.74 57.42 -23.37
N LYS A 4 -0.03 56.31 -23.46
CA LYS A 4 -1.20 56.13 -24.37
C LYS A 4 -2.03 54.87 -24.05
N ASP A 5 -3.31 55.00 -24.38
CA ASP A 5 -4.48 54.14 -24.11
C ASP A 5 -4.58 52.82 -24.88
N GLY A 6 -5.36 51.90 -24.32
CA GLY A 6 -5.94 50.74 -25.03
C GLY A 6 -6.62 49.70 -24.14
N LYS A 7 -7.80 50.01 -23.57
CA LYS A 7 -8.75 48.99 -23.10
C LYS A 7 -9.38 48.29 -24.31
N PRO A 8 -9.78 47.01 -24.15
CA PRO A 8 -11.19 46.71 -24.39
C PRO A 8 -11.83 46.02 -23.17
N VAL A 9 -13.07 46.44 -22.93
CA VAL A 9 -14.04 45.83 -22.02
C VAL A 9 -14.54 44.53 -22.66
N THR A 10 -14.54 43.41 -21.93
CA THR A 10 -15.37 42.23 -22.26
C THR A 10 -16.25 41.90 -21.07
N GLN A 11 -17.56 42.09 -21.27
CA GLN A 11 -18.64 41.63 -20.40
C GLN A 11 -18.61 40.10 -20.23
N PRO A 12 -19.15 39.54 -19.14
CA PRO A 12 -19.39 38.12 -19.03
C PRO A 12 -20.59 37.73 -19.91
N ASP A 13 -20.31 36.84 -20.86
CA ASP A 13 -21.23 36.31 -21.86
C ASP A 13 -22.35 35.48 -21.20
N LYS A 14 -23.49 36.11 -20.93
CA LYS A 14 -24.76 35.47 -20.53
C LYS A 14 -25.58 34.98 -21.74
N GLY A 15 -24.95 34.79 -22.90
CA GLY A 15 -25.63 34.60 -24.18
C GLY A 15 -25.74 33.17 -24.74
N ARG A 16 -25.35 32.09 -24.04
CA ARG A 16 -25.27 30.74 -24.68
C ARG A 16 -26.19 29.63 -24.17
N ILE A 17 -26.89 29.80 -23.05
CA ILE A 17 -27.81 28.77 -22.54
C ILE A 17 -29.22 28.94 -23.13
N VAL A 18 -29.66 30.18 -23.36
CA VAL A 18 -30.98 30.48 -23.95
C VAL A 18 -31.08 30.08 -25.43
N PRO A 19 -30.07 30.32 -26.30
CA PRO A 19 -30.18 29.92 -27.71
C PRO A 19 -30.26 28.41 -27.91
N MET A 20 -29.53 27.61 -27.10
CA MET A 20 -29.53 26.15 -27.23
C MET A 20 -30.85 25.50 -26.79
N ALA A 21 -31.50 26.04 -25.75
CA ALA A 21 -32.83 25.60 -25.34
C ALA A 21 -33.90 25.98 -26.38
N VAL A 22 -33.79 27.17 -26.98
CA VAL A 22 -34.68 27.61 -28.07
C VAL A 22 -34.47 26.77 -29.33
N ILE A 23 -33.22 26.48 -29.72
CA ILE A 23 -32.90 25.60 -30.86
C ILE A 23 -33.47 24.19 -30.63
N PHE A 24 -33.39 23.66 -29.41
CA PHE A 24 -33.93 22.34 -29.07
C PHE A 24 -35.46 22.30 -29.18
N VAL A 25 -36.17 23.32 -28.67
CA VAL A 25 -37.64 23.41 -28.79
C VAL A 25 -38.07 23.62 -30.24
N VAL A 26 -37.32 24.41 -31.02
CA VAL A 26 -37.61 24.66 -32.45
C VAL A 26 -37.38 23.39 -33.28
N LEU A 27 -36.30 22.63 -33.06
CA LEU A 27 -36.01 21.41 -33.82
C LEU A 27 -37.02 20.28 -33.53
N CYS A 28 -37.42 20.08 -32.26
CA CYS A 28 -38.45 19.11 -31.91
C CYS A 28 -39.84 19.55 -32.43
N GLY A 29 -40.15 20.86 -32.40
CA GLY A 29 -41.37 21.42 -32.97
C GLY A 29 -41.45 21.28 -34.49
N CYS A 30 -40.35 21.55 -35.21
CA CYS A 30 -40.26 21.33 -36.66
C CYS A 30 -40.40 19.84 -37.03
N SER A 31 -39.81 18.93 -36.24
CA SER A 31 -39.92 17.48 -36.47
C SER A 31 -41.36 16.96 -36.29
N PHE A 32 -42.09 17.49 -35.31
CA PHE A 32 -43.51 17.19 -35.11
C PHE A 32 -44.39 17.72 -36.28
N TYR A 33 -44.15 18.96 -36.72
CA TYR A 33 -44.90 19.56 -37.84
C TYR A 33 -44.60 18.88 -39.19
N MET A 34 -43.35 18.46 -39.42
CA MET A 34 -42.97 17.67 -40.60
C MET A 34 -43.64 16.29 -40.60
N GLY A 35 -43.83 15.65 -39.43
CA GLY A 35 -44.60 14.41 -39.29
C GLY A 35 -46.08 14.57 -39.68
N ILE A 36 -46.68 15.74 -39.42
CA ILE A 36 -48.05 16.08 -39.83
C ILE A 36 -48.13 16.35 -41.34
N ILE A 37 -47.17 17.09 -41.92
CA ILE A 37 -47.12 17.39 -43.36
C ILE A 37 -46.91 16.12 -44.19
N PHE A 38 -46.06 15.19 -43.73
CA PHE A 38 -45.80 13.91 -44.41
C PHE A 38 -47.06 13.03 -44.53
N CYS A 39 -48.05 13.26 -43.67
CA CYS A 39 -49.34 12.60 -43.70
C CYS A 39 -50.33 13.25 -44.70
N SER A 40 -50.09 14.49 -45.12
CA SER A 40 -50.91 15.23 -46.09
C SER A 40 -50.57 14.92 -47.56
N GLU A 41 -49.48 14.19 -47.84
CA GLU A 41 -48.99 13.92 -49.21
C GLU A 41 -49.00 12.45 -49.64
N LYS A 42 -49.71 11.56 -48.91
CA LYS A 42 -49.98 10.19 -49.39
C LYS A 42 -51.20 10.13 -50.30
N ASN A 43 -51.05 10.70 -51.49
CA ASN A 43 -51.84 10.33 -52.68
C ASN A 43 -50.96 10.51 -53.92
N SER A 44 -49.87 9.76 -54.01
CA SER A 44 -49.26 9.40 -55.29
C SER A 44 -48.22 8.30 -55.08
N PHE A 45 -48.08 7.43 -56.08
CA PHE A 45 -47.07 6.38 -56.22
C PHE A 45 -47.33 5.02 -55.54
N GLU A 46 -48.45 4.40 -55.91
CA GLU A 46 -48.44 3.00 -56.36
C GLU A 46 -48.15 3.01 -57.87
N SER A 47 -47.02 2.46 -58.31
CA SER A 47 -46.98 1.66 -59.55
C SER A 47 -45.60 1.04 -59.77
N ILE A 48 -45.65 -0.20 -60.28
CA ILE A 48 -44.59 -0.95 -60.99
C ILE A 48 -43.64 -1.79 -60.11
N TYR A 49 -44.18 -2.94 -59.69
CA TYR A 49 -43.45 -4.21 -59.71
C TYR A 49 -43.23 -4.65 -61.17
N SER A 50 -41.99 -4.96 -61.57
CA SER A 50 -41.73 -6.07 -62.51
C SER A 50 -40.25 -6.51 -62.56
N GLN A 51 -40.05 -7.80 -62.31
CA GLN A 51 -39.07 -8.75 -62.90
C GLN A 51 -37.62 -8.30 -63.18
N LYS A 52 -36.64 -8.92 -62.51
CA LYS A 52 -35.85 -10.07 -63.06
C LYS A 52 -34.80 -10.60 -62.08
N SER A 53 -34.44 -11.85 -62.33
CA SER A 53 -33.63 -12.83 -61.58
C SER A 53 -32.11 -12.62 -61.55
N ILE A 54 -31.51 -12.96 -60.40
CA ILE A 54 -30.27 -13.74 -60.12
C ILE A 54 -29.03 -13.50 -61.01
N GLU A 55 -28.01 -12.80 -60.50
CA GLU A 55 -26.62 -13.26 -60.22
C GLU A 55 -25.74 -12.14 -59.60
N SER A 56 -24.71 -12.52 -58.82
CA SER A 56 -23.93 -11.74 -57.83
C SER A 56 -23.33 -10.37 -58.25
N PRO A 57 -23.26 -9.38 -57.32
CA PRO A 57 -22.09 -8.50 -57.26
C PRO A 57 -21.60 -8.09 -55.85
N LYS A 58 -20.28 -8.20 -55.68
CA LYS A 58 -19.29 -7.24 -55.12
C LYS A 58 -19.65 -6.33 -53.93
N GLU A 59 -18.68 -6.33 -53.00
CA GLU A 59 -18.36 -5.35 -51.96
C GLU A 59 -18.89 -3.92 -52.17
N SER A 60 -19.56 -3.38 -51.14
CA SER A 60 -19.63 -1.93 -50.90
C SER A 60 -19.45 -1.62 -49.41
N SER A 61 -18.22 -1.24 -49.06
CA SER A 61 -17.82 -0.31 -48.01
C SER A 61 -18.71 -0.15 -46.76
N THR A 62 -18.35 -0.85 -45.68
CA THR A 62 -18.68 -0.43 -44.30
C THR A 62 -17.95 0.87 -43.96
N SER A 63 -18.70 1.93 -43.65
CA SER A 63 -18.15 3.19 -43.13
C SER A 63 -17.50 2.96 -41.75
N SER A 64 -16.18 3.05 -41.70
CA SER A 64 -15.35 2.92 -40.51
C SER A 64 -15.66 4.02 -39.47
N LEU A 65 -15.83 3.63 -38.20
CA LEU A 65 -15.72 4.54 -37.05
C LEU A 65 -14.37 5.25 -37.10
N GLN A 66 -14.36 6.57 -37.40
CA GLN A 66 -13.14 7.37 -37.32
C GLN A 66 -12.76 7.58 -35.85
N ILE A 67 -11.94 6.70 -35.29
CA ILE A 67 -11.24 6.91 -34.02
C ILE A 67 -10.19 8.00 -34.25
N LYS A 68 -10.28 9.14 -33.55
CA LYS A 68 -9.21 10.15 -33.56
C LYS A 68 -7.99 9.58 -32.83
N TYR A 69 -6.89 9.39 -33.53
CA TYR A 69 -5.62 9.00 -32.90
C TYR A 69 -5.13 10.12 -31.97
N THR A 70 -4.63 9.74 -30.79
CA THR A 70 -3.94 10.66 -29.88
C THR A 70 -2.47 10.71 -30.28
N SER A 71 -1.95 11.90 -30.55
CA SER A 71 -0.52 12.09 -30.83
C SER A 71 0.22 12.44 -29.54
N PHE A 72 1.35 11.78 -29.31
CA PHE A 72 2.27 12.10 -28.22
C PHE A 72 3.48 12.88 -28.79
N PRO A 73 3.87 14.01 -28.18
CA PRO A 73 5.06 14.72 -28.62
C PRO A 73 6.32 13.90 -28.32
N GLU A 74 7.41 14.18 -29.02
CA GLU A 74 8.74 13.65 -28.68
C GLU A 74 9.28 14.34 -27.42
N CYS A 75 9.94 13.59 -26.55
CA CYS A 75 10.69 14.16 -25.44
C CYS A 75 11.96 14.85 -25.96
N SER A 76 12.52 15.79 -25.17
CA SER A 76 13.86 16.34 -25.47
C SER A 76 14.92 15.23 -25.57
N ALA A 77 15.94 15.43 -26.40
CA ALA A 77 17.08 14.52 -26.56
C ALA A 77 17.78 14.18 -25.21
N ASP A 78 17.71 15.07 -24.22
CA ASP A 78 18.22 14.82 -22.86
C ASP A 78 17.55 13.64 -22.13
N TYR A 79 16.40 13.17 -22.64
CA TYR A 79 15.66 12.02 -22.13
C TYR A 79 15.99 10.72 -22.85
N GLN A 80 16.93 10.70 -23.80
CA GLN A 80 17.27 9.48 -24.55
C GLN A 80 17.52 8.26 -23.66
N ASP A 81 18.12 8.43 -22.49
CA ASP A 81 18.42 7.37 -21.51
C ASP A 81 17.53 7.46 -20.27
N TYR A 82 16.28 7.90 -20.42
CA TYR A 82 15.36 8.13 -19.30
C TYR A 82 14.91 6.82 -18.62
N THR A 83 15.22 6.69 -17.34
CA THR A 83 14.77 5.59 -16.47
C THR A 83 13.95 6.17 -15.32
N PRO A 84 12.61 6.29 -15.45
CA PRO A 84 11.80 7.15 -14.59
C PRO A 84 11.98 6.89 -13.08
N CYS A 85 12.04 5.61 -12.69
CA CYS A 85 12.16 5.20 -11.29
C CYS A 85 13.60 5.16 -10.76
N THR A 86 14.60 5.34 -11.60
CA THR A 86 16.03 5.31 -11.19
C THR A 86 16.75 6.53 -11.75
N ASP A 87 16.01 7.63 -11.94
CA ASP A 87 16.52 8.86 -12.55
C ASP A 87 17.53 9.55 -11.61
N PRO A 88 18.78 9.77 -12.05
CA PRO A 88 19.78 10.46 -11.25
C PRO A 88 19.44 11.91 -10.87
N ARG A 89 18.44 12.53 -11.51
CA ARG A 89 17.93 13.86 -11.13
C ARG A 89 17.00 13.76 -9.93
N ARG A 90 16.39 12.60 -9.71
CA ARG A 90 15.39 12.35 -8.67
C ARG A 90 16.02 11.76 -7.41
N TRP A 91 16.91 10.80 -7.54
CA TRP A 91 17.50 10.12 -6.39
C TRP A 91 18.28 11.03 -5.42
N ARG A 92 18.77 12.20 -5.88
CA ARG A 92 19.53 13.17 -5.07
C ARG A 92 18.67 13.81 -3.98
N LYS A 93 17.36 13.59 -4.05
CA LYS A 93 16.36 14.01 -3.06
C LYS A 93 16.18 12.99 -1.93
N PHE A 94 16.83 11.83 -1.99
CA PHE A 94 16.70 10.76 -1.00
C PHE A 94 18.04 10.56 -0.27
N GLY A 95 17.96 10.06 0.98
CA GLY A 95 19.13 9.86 1.82
C GLY A 95 20.13 8.82 1.29
N SER A 96 21.35 8.83 1.84
CA SER A 96 22.41 7.87 1.49
C SER A 96 22.44 6.63 2.39
N TYR A 97 21.65 6.61 3.47
CA TYR A 97 21.59 5.49 4.39
C TYR A 97 21.27 4.20 3.64
N ARG A 98 22.12 3.18 3.78
CA ARG A 98 22.00 1.89 3.07
C ARG A 98 21.81 2.03 1.55
N LEU A 99 22.31 3.11 0.93
CA LEU A 99 22.13 3.39 -0.49
C LEU A 99 20.67 3.56 -0.94
N THR A 100 19.77 4.04 -0.06
CA THR A 100 18.36 4.25 -0.41
C THR A 100 18.16 5.17 -1.60
N LEU A 101 19.04 6.15 -1.84
CA LEU A 101 19.02 6.95 -3.06
C LEU A 101 19.11 6.08 -4.34
N LEU A 102 19.86 4.98 -4.34
CA LEU A 102 19.99 4.11 -5.52
C LEU A 102 18.77 3.21 -5.74
N GLU A 103 17.80 3.20 -4.82
CA GLU A 103 16.55 2.43 -4.97
C GLU A 103 15.61 3.02 -6.02
N ARG A 104 14.52 2.29 -6.25
CA ARG A 104 13.44 2.69 -7.15
C ARG A 104 12.62 3.80 -6.50
N HIS A 105 12.58 4.97 -7.13
CA HIS A 105 11.82 6.15 -6.75
C HIS A 105 10.98 6.63 -7.93
N CYS A 106 9.84 6.00 -8.19
CA CYS A 106 9.02 6.33 -9.35
C CYS A 106 8.40 7.75 -9.26
N PRO A 107 8.21 8.46 -10.39
CA PRO A 107 7.57 9.76 -10.40
C PRO A 107 6.06 9.64 -10.12
N PRO A 108 5.48 10.56 -9.32
CA PRO A 108 4.04 10.65 -9.13
C PRO A 108 3.35 10.96 -10.46
N LYS A 109 2.04 10.68 -10.58
CA LYS A 109 1.27 10.82 -11.83
C LYS A 109 1.44 12.19 -12.50
N SER A 110 1.54 13.27 -11.73
CA SER A 110 1.73 14.65 -12.24
C SER A 110 3.11 14.93 -12.85
N GLU A 111 4.12 14.13 -12.53
CA GLU A 111 5.49 14.28 -13.02
C GLU A 111 5.85 13.28 -14.13
N ARG A 112 4.94 12.34 -14.44
CA ARG A 112 5.14 11.36 -15.51
C ARG A 112 5.18 12.07 -16.86
N LYS A 113 6.13 11.64 -17.68
CA LYS A 113 6.29 12.17 -19.03
C LYS A 113 5.30 11.48 -19.97
N GLU A 114 4.44 12.27 -20.59
CA GLU A 114 3.54 11.84 -21.66
C GLU A 114 4.14 12.20 -23.02
N CYS A 115 5.36 11.74 -23.29
CA CYS A 115 6.09 11.96 -24.54
C CYS A 115 6.87 10.72 -24.95
N LEU A 116 7.16 10.59 -26.25
CA LEU A 116 7.92 9.49 -26.84
C LEU A 116 9.41 9.72 -26.61
N VAL A 117 10.12 8.74 -26.05
CA VAL A 117 11.54 8.90 -25.70
C VAL A 117 12.42 8.70 -26.95
N PRO A 118 13.11 9.74 -27.45
CA PRO A 118 13.83 9.63 -28.71
C PRO A 118 15.05 8.70 -28.61
N PRO A 119 15.42 8.00 -29.70
CA PRO A 119 16.70 7.31 -29.79
C PRO A 119 17.86 8.31 -29.86
N PRO A 120 19.08 7.90 -29.48
CA PRO A 120 20.27 8.75 -29.62
C PRO A 120 20.61 9.02 -31.09
N ASP A 121 21.27 10.15 -31.34
CA ASP A 121 21.65 10.57 -32.70
C ASP A 121 22.56 9.55 -33.39
N GLY A 122 22.06 9.01 -34.51
CA GLY A 122 22.74 7.97 -35.27
C GLY A 122 22.56 6.56 -34.72
N TYR A 123 21.51 6.31 -33.92
CA TYR A 123 21.11 4.98 -33.46
C TYR A 123 21.06 3.98 -34.63
N LYS A 124 21.57 2.77 -34.38
CA LYS A 124 21.65 1.69 -35.36
C LYS A 124 20.85 0.48 -34.87
N PRO A 125 20.24 -0.30 -35.79
CA PRO A 125 19.70 -1.61 -35.45
C PRO A 125 20.75 -2.45 -34.70
N PRO A 126 20.38 -3.12 -33.59
CA PRO A 126 21.30 -3.94 -32.81
C PRO A 126 22.06 -4.95 -33.67
N ILE A 127 23.28 -5.27 -33.26
CA ILE A 127 24.07 -6.33 -33.89
C ILE A 127 23.33 -7.66 -33.66
N ARG A 128 23.30 -8.53 -34.68
CA ARG A 128 22.55 -9.79 -34.58
C ARG A 128 23.25 -10.79 -33.65
N TRP A 129 22.46 -11.59 -32.96
CA TRP A 129 22.96 -12.67 -32.12
C TRP A 129 23.60 -13.77 -32.99
N PRO A 130 24.70 -14.44 -32.58
CA PRO A 130 25.43 -14.31 -31.32
C PRO A 130 26.50 -13.21 -31.30
N LYS A 131 26.73 -12.53 -32.43
CA LYS A 131 27.82 -11.54 -32.54
C LYS A 131 27.64 -10.36 -31.57
N SER A 132 26.40 -9.96 -31.30
CA SER A 132 26.08 -8.94 -30.31
C SER A 132 26.56 -9.25 -28.90
N ARG A 133 26.81 -10.52 -28.57
CA ARG A 133 27.40 -10.90 -27.28
C ARG A 133 28.73 -10.19 -27.05
N ASP A 134 29.56 -10.03 -28.09
CA ASP A 134 30.94 -9.53 -27.93
C ASP A 134 31.13 -8.11 -28.48
N GLU A 135 30.15 -7.57 -29.21
CA GLU A 135 30.18 -6.20 -29.75
C GLU A 135 28.82 -5.50 -29.74
N CYS A 136 28.79 -4.18 -29.53
CA CYS A 136 27.61 -3.34 -29.75
C CYS A 136 27.97 -2.01 -30.42
N TRP A 137 26.97 -1.30 -30.94
CA TRP A 137 27.21 -0.01 -31.59
C TRP A 137 27.48 1.08 -30.56
N TYR A 138 28.56 1.86 -30.76
CA TYR A 138 28.85 3.03 -29.93
C TYR A 138 27.68 4.02 -29.90
N ARG A 139 27.05 4.24 -31.05
CA ARG A 139 25.93 5.18 -31.20
C ARG A 139 24.69 4.79 -30.41
N ASN A 140 24.53 3.53 -30.04
CA ASN A 140 23.38 3.08 -29.25
C ASN A 140 23.58 3.37 -27.74
N VAL A 141 24.83 3.54 -27.30
CA VAL A 141 25.20 3.81 -25.90
C VAL A 141 26.38 4.81 -25.86
N PRO A 142 26.18 6.09 -26.25
CA PRO A 142 27.26 7.01 -26.63
C PRO A 142 28.00 7.65 -25.43
N TYR A 143 28.51 6.84 -24.49
CA TYR A 143 29.25 7.30 -23.32
C TYR A 143 30.76 7.14 -23.50
N ASP A 144 31.46 8.18 -23.99
CA ASP A 144 32.92 8.12 -24.22
C ASP A 144 33.76 8.01 -22.94
N TRP A 145 33.24 8.54 -21.84
CA TRP A 145 33.98 8.64 -20.59
C TRP A 145 34.24 7.25 -19.97
N ILE A 146 33.31 6.31 -20.14
CA ILE A 146 33.38 4.96 -19.55
C ILE A 146 34.53 4.13 -20.16
N ASN A 147 34.82 4.37 -21.44
CA ASN A 147 35.95 3.79 -22.15
C ASN A 147 37.30 4.35 -21.65
N LYS A 148 37.32 5.59 -21.12
CA LYS A 148 38.54 6.22 -20.58
C LYS A 148 38.83 5.82 -19.14
N GLN A 149 37.81 5.66 -18.29
CA GLN A 149 37.98 5.52 -16.84
C GLN A 149 38.55 4.16 -16.40
N LYS A 150 38.39 3.12 -17.22
CA LYS A 150 38.79 1.73 -16.89
C LYS A 150 39.43 0.98 -18.08
N SER A 151 40.05 1.71 -19.01
CA SER A 151 40.68 1.15 -20.21
C SER A 151 41.76 0.10 -19.90
N ASN A 152 42.47 0.28 -18.79
CA ASN A 152 43.50 -0.65 -18.30
C ASN A 152 42.98 -2.02 -17.84
N GLN A 153 41.67 -2.19 -17.70
CA GLN A 153 41.05 -3.46 -17.26
C GLN A 153 40.52 -4.32 -18.43
N HIS A 154 40.65 -3.85 -19.68
CA HIS A 154 40.28 -4.59 -20.90
C HIS A 154 38.86 -5.19 -20.91
N TRP A 155 37.91 -4.57 -20.21
CA TRP A 155 36.51 -5.03 -20.15
C TRP A 155 35.64 -4.41 -21.26
N LEU A 156 36.04 -3.25 -21.80
CA LEU A 156 35.41 -2.53 -22.89
C LEU A 156 36.51 -1.86 -23.74
N LYS A 157 36.41 -1.93 -25.06
CA LYS A 157 37.29 -1.25 -26.00
C LYS A 157 36.46 -0.64 -27.14
N LYS A 158 36.68 0.63 -27.46
CA LYS A 158 36.10 1.27 -28.65
C LYS A 158 36.98 1.03 -29.87
N GLU A 159 36.45 0.43 -30.93
CA GLU A 159 37.10 0.24 -32.23
C GLU A 159 36.19 0.77 -33.35
N GLY A 160 36.58 1.90 -33.95
CA GLY A 160 35.75 2.60 -34.93
C GLY A 160 34.39 2.98 -34.35
N GLU A 161 33.31 2.48 -34.96
CA GLU A 161 31.92 2.72 -34.55
C GLU A 161 31.37 1.68 -33.56
N LYS A 162 32.21 0.75 -33.10
CA LYS A 162 31.79 -0.36 -32.22
C LYS A 162 32.48 -0.31 -30.88
N PHE A 163 31.75 -0.78 -29.88
CA PHE A 163 32.30 -1.24 -28.63
C PHE A 163 32.50 -2.74 -28.70
N ILE A 164 33.70 -3.19 -28.31
CA ILE A 164 34.11 -4.59 -28.20
C ILE A 164 34.25 -4.91 -26.71
N PHE A 165 33.79 -6.09 -26.32
CA PHE A 165 33.78 -6.57 -24.92
C PHE A 165 34.71 -7.78 -24.79
N PRO A 166 36.02 -7.60 -24.50
CA PRO A 166 36.99 -8.69 -24.46
C PRO A 166 36.80 -9.65 -23.27
N GLY A 167 35.84 -9.35 -22.38
CA GLY A 167 35.61 -10.12 -21.16
C GLY A 167 36.65 -9.88 -20.05
N GLY A 168 37.52 -8.87 -20.19
CA GLY A 168 38.47 -8.49 -19.14
C GLY A 168 37.78 -7.88 -17.91
N GLY A 169 38.54 -7.69 -16.85
CA GLY A 169 38.11 -7.03 -15.62
C GLY A 169 39.16 -7.19 -14.51
N THR A 170 39.03 -6.46 -13.41
CA THR A 170 39.97 -6.60 -12.26
C THR A 170 40.10 -8.06 -11.82
N MET A 171 38.98 -8.78 -11.72
CA MET A 171 38.94 -10.18 -11.29
C MET A 171 39.12 -11.18 -12.44
N PHE A 172 39.13 -10.69 -13.69
CA PHE A 172 39.24 -11.50 -14.91
C PHE A 172 40.45 -11.05 -15.75
N PRO A 173 41.67 -11.01 -15.19
CA PRO A 173 42.84 -10.47 -15.92
C PRO A 173 43.19 -11.28 -17.18
N ASN A 174 42.77 -12.54 -17.25
CA ASN A 174 42.97 -13.41 -18.40
C ASN A 174 41.67 -13.64 -19.22
N GLY A 175 40.66 -12.80 -19.01
CA GLY A 175 39.32 -12.92 -19.62
C GLY A 175 38.33 -13.74 -18.79
N VAL A 176 37.04 -13.48 -19.00
CA VAL A 176 35.92 -14.09 -18.27
C VAL A 176 35.81 -15.60 -18.52
N GLY A 177 36.10 -16.09 -19.73
CA GLY A 177 36.03 -17.52 -20.04
C GLY A 177 36.93 -18.36 -19.13
N LYS A 178 38.20 -17.96 -18.95
CA LYS A 178 39.13 -18.66 -18.04
C LYS A 178 38.68 -18.59 -16.57
N TYR A 179 38.00 -17.52 -16.19
CA TYR A 179 37.43 -17.40 -14.85
C TYR A 179 36.27 -18.37 -14.66
N VAL A 180 35.38 -18.47 -15.64
CA VAL A 180 34.25 -19.41 -15.60
C VAL A 180 34.73 -20.86 -15.72
N ASP A 181 35.76 -21.15 -16.50
CA ASP A 181 36.40 -22.48 -16.55
C ASP A 181 36.93 -22.89 -15.17
N LEU A 182 37.61 -21.96 -14.48
CA LEU A 182 38.06 -22.16 -13.11
C LEU A 182 36.88 -22.39 -12.15
N MET A 183 35.76 -21.66 -12.32
CA MET A 183 34.55 -21.89 -11.54
C MET A 183 33.94 -23.27 -11.81
N GLN A 184 33.90 -23.73 -13.07
CA GLN A 184 33.40 -25.06 -13.41
C GLN A 184 34.27 -26.19 -12.84
N ASP A 185 35.59 -25.98 -12.74
CA ASP A 185 36.48 -26.89 -12.01
C ASP A 185 36.23 -26.85 -10.49
N MET A 186 35.74 -25.73 -9.99
CA MET A 186 35.38 -25.58 -8.59
C MET A 186 33.99 -26.13 -8.26
N ILE A 187 33.03 -26.04 -9.20
CA ILE A 187 31.61 -26.40 -9.06
C ILE A 187 31.22 -27.30 -10.24
N PRO A 188 31.45 -28.62 -10.16
CA PRO A 188 31.13 -29.56 -11.24
C PRO A 188 29.66 -29.54 -11.68
N GLU A 189 28.73 -29.15 -10.79
CA GLU A 189 27.29 -29.01 -11.02
C GLU A 189 26.93 -27.91 -12.04
N MET A 190 27.92 -27.13 -12.50
CA MET A 190 27.78 -26.22 -13.64
C MET A 190 27.83 -26.94 -15.00
N LYS A 191 28.17 -28.23 -15.05
CA LYS A 191 28.37 -28.98 -16.31
C LYS A 191 27.22 -29.92 -16.67
N ASP A 192 26.35 -30.26 -15.72
CA ASP A 192 25.40 -31.36 -15.85
C ASP A 192 23.92 -30.94 -15.82
N GLY A 193 23.65 -29.63 -15.90
CA GLY A 193 22.31 -29.07 -15.87
C GLY A 193 21.70 -28.93 -14.47
N THR A 194 22.44 -29.22 -13.39
CA THR A 194 21.97 -28.95 -12.02
C THR A 194 21.81 -27.45 -11.78
N ILE A 195 22.79 -26.63 -12.15
CA ILE A 195 22.67 -25.18 -12.08
C ILE A 195 22.03 -24.68 -13.38
N ARG A 196 20.88 -24.02 -13.28
CA ARG A 196 20.18 -23.41 -14.43
C ARG A 196 20.02 -21.91 -14.29
N THR A 197 19.58 -21.41 -13.13
CA THR A 197 19.34 -19.98 -12.92
C THR A 197 20.38 -19.37 -11.98
N ALA A 198 20.94 -18.23 -12.37
CA ALA A 198 21.90 -17.50 -11.56
C ALA A 198 21.54 -16.01 -11.42
N ILE A 199 21.93 -15.40 -10.31
CA ILE A 199 21.88 -13.94 -10.10
C ILE A 199 23.30 -13.39 -9.94
N ASP A 200 23.59 -12.30 -10.65
CA ASP A 200 24.90 -11.65 -10.61
C ASP A 200 24.75 -10.24 -10.04
N THR A 201 25.32 -10.00 -8.86
CA THR A 201 25.16 -8.74 -8.11
C THR A 201 26.38 -7.83 -8.31
N GLY A 202 26.15 -6.63 -8.86
CA GLY A 202 27.19 -5.62 -9.07
C GLY A 202 28.09 -5.85 -10.28
N CYS A 203 27.77 -6.81 -11.15
CA CYS A 203 28.52 -7.05 -12.39
C CYS A 203 28.04 -6.11 -13.50
N GLY A 204 28.90 -5.15 -13.83
CA GLY A 204 28.53 -4.02 -14.69
C GLY A 204 27.96 -4.43 -16.05
N VAL A 205 28.79 -4.96 -16.96
CA VAL A 205 28.37 -5.25 -18.35
C VAL A 205 27.92 -6.69 -18.58
N ALA A 206 27.60 -7.43 -17.51
CA ALA A 206 27.10 -8.81 -17.58
C ALA A 206 28.00 -9.79 -18.35
N SER A 207 29.32 -9.57 -18.44
CA SER A 207 30.23 -10.47 -19.17
C SER A 207 30.26 -11.89 -18.59
N TRP A 208 30.12 -12.03 -17.27
CA TRP A 208 29.98 -13.33 -16.62
C TRP A 208 28.67 -14.04 -17.04
N GLY A 209 27.55 -13.32 -16.99
CA GLY A 209 26.26 -13.84 -17.48
C GLY A 209 26.29 -14.19 -18.97
N GLY A 210 26.99 -13.40 -19.79
CA GLY A 210 27.17 -13.66 -21.22
C GLY A 210 27.96 -14.93 -21.53
N ASP A 211 29.04 -15.22 -20.79
CA ASP A 211 29.82 -16.45 -20.93
C ASP A 211 29.01 -17.69 -20.50
N LEU A 212 28.18 -17.53 -19.47
CA LEU A 212 27.34 -18.61 -18.94
C LEU A 212 26.22 -19.05 -19.89
N LEU A 213 25.80 -18.21 -20.85
CA LEU A 213 24.80 -18.58 -21.85
C LEU A 213 25.27 -19.77 -22.70
N ASP A 214 26.54 -19.79 -23.11
CA ASP A 214 27.15 -20.90 -23.88
C ASP A 214 27.22 -22.20 -23.06
N ARG A 215 27.10 -22.10 -21.73
CA ARG A 215 27.15 -23.21 -20.78
C ARG A 215 25.75 -23.63 -20.31
N GLY A 216 24.70 -23.10 -20.92
CA GLY A 216 23.32 -23.43 -20.59
C GLY A 216 22.81 -22.85 -19.26
N ILE A 217 23.49 -21.84 -18.70
CA ILE A 217 23.11 -21.20 -17.43
C ILE A 217 22.53 -19.81 -17.72
N LEU A 218 21.27 -19.60 -17.33
CA LEU A 218 20.55 -18.35 -17.52
C LEU A 218 20.77 -17.43 -16.31
N THR A 219 21.51 -16.36 -16.54
CA THR A 219 21.91 -15.41 -15.50
C THR A 219 21.15 -14.10 -15.62
N LEU A 220 20.62 -13.59 -14.51
CA LEU A 220 20.10 -12.24 -14.41
C LEU A 220 21.12 -11.33 -13.72
N SER A 221 21.69 -10.37 -14.46
CA SER A 221 22.61 -9.38 -13.90
C SER A 221 21.87 -8.18 -13.30
N LEU A 222 22.22 -7.84 -12.06
CA LEU A 222 21.63 -6.76 -11.28
C LEU A 222 22.69 -5.70 -11.00
N ALA A 223 22.45 -4.46 -11.44
CA ALA A 223 23.28 -3.31 -11.10
C ALA A 223 22.43 -2.05 -10.92
N PRO A 224 22.83 -1.13 -10.00
CA PRO A 224 22.21 0.17 -9.92
C PRO A 224 22.60 1.01 -11.14
N ARG A 225 21.80 2.05 -11.43
CA ARG A 225 22.24 3.12 -12.33
C ARG A 225 23.19 4.02 -11.57
N ASP A 226 24.47 3.68 -11.45
CA ASP A 226 25.44 4.46 -10.66
C ASP A 226 26.19 5.50 -11.52
N ASN A 227 27.34 5.97 -11.03
CA ASN A 227 28.23 6.85 -11.79
C ASN A 227 28.79 6.21 -13.05
N HIS A 228 28.61 4.91 -13.30
CA HIS A 228 28.91 4.19 -14.54
C HIS A 228 27.78 4.17 -15.57
N GLU A 229 26.68 4.88 -15.28
CA GLU A 229 25.57 5.32 -16.14
C GLU A 229 24.82 4.29 -17.00
N ALA A 230 25.47 3.34 -17.68
CA ALA A 230 24.90 2.53 -18.76
C ALA A 230 25.26 1.02 -18.68
N GLN A 231 25.70 0.53 -17.52
CA GLN A 231 26.12 -0.85 -17.32
C GLN A 231 25.06 -1.89 -17.77
N VAL A 232 23.84 -1.79 -17.24
CA VAL A 232 22.71 -2.65 -17.62
C VAL A 232 22.29 -2.43 -19.08
N GLN A 233 22.40 -1.20 -19.59
CA GLN A 233 22.11 -0.90 -20.99
C GLN A 233 23.06 -1.64 -21.94
N PHE A 234 24.37 -1.68 -21.64
CA PHE A 234 25.33 -2.45 -22.42
C PHE A 234 24.99 -3.95 -22.43
N ALA A 235 24.60 -4.52 -21.29
CA ALA A 235 24.20 -5.93 -21.23
C ALA A 235 22.98 -6.21 -22.13
N LEU A 236 21.96 -5.37 -22.07
CA LEU A 236 20.74 -5.51 -22.88
C LEU A 236 21.02 -5.25 -24.37
N GLU A 237 21.86 -4.28 -24.72
CA GLU A 237 22.32 -4.06 -26.12
C GLU A 237 23.06 -5.25 -26.70
N ARG A 238 23.74 -6.03 -25.86
CA ARG A 238 24.44 -7.27 -26.24
C ARG A 238 23.55 -8.51 -26.25
N GLY A 239 22.29 -8.40 -25.84
CA GLY A 239 21.37 -9.53 -25.78
C GLY A 239 21.50 -10.42 -24.53
N ILE A 240 22.00 -9.85 -23.41
CA ILE A 240 22.27 -10.56 -22.14
C ILE A 240 21.23 -10.10 -21.08
N PRO A 241 20.62 -11.02 -20.31
CA PRO A 241 19.60 -10.65 -19.32
C PRO A 241 20.16 -9.77 -18.19
N ALA A 242 19.56 -8.59 -18.01
CA ALA A 242 19.94 -7.66 -16.95
C ALA A 242 18.76 -6.79 -16.50
N ILE A 243 18.83 -6.27 -15.28
CA ILE A 243 17.80 -5.41 -14.68
C ILE A 243 18.43 -4.33 -13.78
N LEU A 244 17.82 -3.15 -13.75
CA LEU A 244 18.20 -2.09 -12.81
C LEU A 244 17.72 -2.40 -11.40
N GLY A 245 18.64 -2.44 -10.44
CA GLY A 245 18.29 -2.53 -9.02
C GLY A 245 19.49 -2.58 -8.09
N VAL A 246 19.20 -2.48 -6.79
CA VAL A 246 20.18 -2.44 -5.71
C VAL A 246 19.65 -3.26 -4.53
N ILE A 247 20.55 -3.90 -3.78
CA ILE A 247 20.19 -4.48 -2.49
C ILE A 247 20.40 -3.39 -1.43
N SER A 248 19.30 -2.79 -0.96
CA SER A 248 19.34 -1.61 -0.08
C SER A 248 18.46 -1.81 1.16
N THR A 249 17.25 -1.28 1.20
CA THR A 249 16.28 -1.39 2.29
C THR A 249 15.08 -2.27 1.95
N GLN A 250 14.85 -2.52 0.67
CA GLN A 250 13.76 -3.37 0.16
C GLN A 250 14.28 -4.70 -0.41
N ARG A 251 13.44 -5.74 -0.34
CA ARG A 251 13.67 -7.05 -0.98
C ARG A 251 13.81 -6.85 -2.49
N LEU A 252 14.65 -7.68 -3.10
CA LEU A 252 14.67 -7.80 -4.56
C LEU A 252 13.34 -8.38 -5.02
N PRO A 253 12.83 -8.01 -6.22
CA PRO A 253 11.50 -8.39 -6.73
C PRO A 253 11.41 -9.86 -7.19
N PHE A 254 12.09 -10.75 -6.46
CA PHE A 254 12.15 -12.19 -6.68
C PHE A 254 11.56 -12.93 -5.47
N PRO A 255 10.79 -14.00 -5.68
CA PRO A 255 10.33 -14.87 -4.60
C PRO A 255 11.49 -15.57 -3.88
N SER A 256 11.18 -16.24 -2.77
CA SER A 256 12.18 -17.09 -2.13
C SER A 256 12.57 -18.25 -3.06
N ASN A 257 13.77 -18.80 -2.90
CA ASN A 257 14.23 -19.99 -3.65
C ASN A 257 14.16 -19.82 -5.19
N SER A 258 14.50 -18.64 -5.70
CA SER A 258 14.46 -18.29 -7.13
C SER A 258 15.70 -18.74 -7.91
N PHE A 259 16.89 -18.69 -7.31
CA PHE A 259 18.17 -18.91 -8.01
C PHE A 259 18.90 -20.17 -7.51
N ASP A 260 19.61 -20.85 -8.41
CA ASP A 260 20.49 -21.98 -8.10
C ASP A 260 21.88 -21.50 -7.65
N MET A 261 22.32 -20.37 -8.18
CA MET A 261 23.62 -19.75 -7.88
C MET A 261 23.51 -18.22 -7.75
N ALA A 262 24.23 -17.64 -6.80
CA ALA A 262 24.39 -16.19 -6.63
C ALA A 262 25.87 -15.83 -6.67
N HIS A 263 26.21 -14.80 -7.45
CA HIS A 263 27.58 -14.39 -7.69
C HIS A 263 27.79 -12.90 -7.38
N CYS A 264 28.95 -12.58 -6.79
CA CYS A 264 29.49 -11.23 -6.71
C CYS A 264 31.00 -11.26 -6.98
N SER A 265 31.44 -10.41 -7.90
CA SER A 265 32.86 -10.17 -8.17
C SER A 265 33.18 -8.70 -7.93
N ARG A 266 33.85 -8.38 -6.82
CA ARG A 266 34.18 -7.00 -6.42
C ARG A 266 32.95 -6.06 -6.48
N CYS A 267 31.80 -6.52 -6.00
CA CYS A 267 30.53 -5.79 -6.12
C CYS A 267 30.36 -4.61 -5.14
N LEU A 268 31.32 -4.39 -4.23
CA LEU A 268 31.28 -3.32 -3.22
C LEU A 268 30.06 -3.36 -2.28
N ILE A 269 29.37 -4.51 -2.21
CA ILE A 269 28.28 -4.72 -1.26
C ILE A 269 28.89 -5.09 0.09
N PRO A 270 28.59 -4.34 1.18
CA PRO A 270 29.15 -4.61 2.49
C PRO A 270 28.38 -5.74 3.17
N TRP A 271 28.66 -6.99 2.76
CA TRP A 271 27.88 -8.19 3.09
C TRP A 271 27.63 -8.45 4.58
N THR A 272 28.55 -8.04 5.46
CA THR A 272 28.48 -8.24 6.92
C THR A 272 27.86 -7.06 7.67
N GLU A 273 27.67 -5.91 7.02
CA GLU A 273 27.13 -4.71 7.66
C GLU A 273 25.62 -4.82 7.92
N PHE A 274 25.12 -3.98 8.82
CA PHE A 274 23.70 -3.91 9.19
C PHE A 274 23.12 -5.27 9.63
N GLY A 275 23.91 -6.05 10.36
CA GLY A 275 23.51 -7.38 10.83
C GLY A 275 23.45 -8.45 9.73
N GLY A 276 24.16 -8.25 8.61
CA GLY A 276 24.22 -9.21 7.51
C GLY A 276 22.99 -9.20 6.60
N VAL A 277 22.18 -8.14 6.64
CA VAL A 277 20.88 -8.06 5.94
C VAL A 277 20.96 -8.27 4.43
N TYR A 278 22.07 -7.90 3.79
CA TYR A 278 22.27 -8.13 2.36
C TYR A 278 22.50 -9.63 2.04
N LEU A 279 23.25 -10.32 2.89
CA LEU A 279 23.42 -11.77 2.79
C LEU A 279 22.13 -12.52 3.13
N LEU A 280 21.31 -12.00 4.03
CA LEU A 280 19.99 -12.54 4.31
C LEU A 280 19.06 -12.50 3.10
N GLU A 281 19.14 -11.45 2.27
CA GLU A 281 18.39 -11.38 1.03
C GLU A 281 18.88 -12.40 0.00
N ILE A 282 20.20 -12.53 -0.16
CA ILE A 282 20.78 -13.60 -1.01
C ILE A 282 20.36 -14.97 -0.50
N HIS A 283 20.41 -15.19 0.81
CA HIS A 283 19.98 -16.43 1.43
C HIS A 283 18.51 -16.72 1.12
N ARG A 284 17.61 -15.74 1.19
CA ARG A 284 16.18 -15.91 0.87
C ARG A 284 15.96 -16.34 -0.58
N ILE A 285 16.59 -15.66 -1.53
CA ILE A 285 16.36 -15.92 -2.97
C ILE A 285 17.15 -17.12 -3.50
N LEU A 286 18.18 -17.59 -2.77
CA LEU A 286 18.96 -18.77 -3.14
C LEU A 286 18.28 -20.06 -2.67
N ARG A 287 18.13 -21.03 -3.56
CA ARG A 287 17.53 -22.33 -3.26
C ARG A 287 18.32 -23.12 -2.21
N PRO A 288 17.65 -24.00 -1.43
CA PRO A 288 18.36 -24.97 -0.59
C PRO A 288 19.34 -25.78 -1.44
N GLY A 289 20.59 -25.90 -1.00
CA GLY A 289 21.66 -26.56 -1.75
C GLY A 289 22.38 -25.67 -2.78
N GLY A 290 21.88 -24.44 -3.02
CA GLY A 290 22.44 -23.50 -3.97
C GLY A 290 23.80 -22.92 -3.55
N PHE A 291 24.49 -22.31 -4.51
CA PHE A 291 25.86 -21.82 -4.36
C PHE A 291 25.92 -20.29 -4.28
N TRP A 292 26.67 -19.78 -3.31
CA TRP A 292 27.06 -18.37 -3.26
C TRP A 292 28.56 -18.24 -3.54
N VAL A 293 28.91 -17.41 -4.52
CA VAL A 293 30.28 -17.22 -5.01
C VAL A 293 30.71 -15.79 -4.80
N LEU A 294 31.79 -15.59 -4.04
CA LEU A 294 32.43 -14.30 -3.85
C LEU A 294 33.84 -14.30 -4.46
N SER A 295 34.12 -13.28 -5.27
CA SER A 295 35.43 -13.08 -5.89
C SER A 295 35.99 -11.70 -5.56
N GLY A 296 37.22 -11.67 -5.04
CA GLY A 296 37.92 -10.44 -4.63
C GLY A 296 38.04 -10.30 -3.10
N PRO A 297 38.28 -9.09 -2.56
CA PRO A 297 38.35 -8.86 -1.13
C PRO A 297 37.08 -9.32 -0.40
N PRO A 298 37.18 -9.98 0.77
CA PRO A 298 38.40 -10.25 1.53
C PRO A 298 39.02 -11.66 1.27
N ILE A 299 38.70 -12.36 0.18
CA ILE A 299 39.01 -13.80 0.03
C ILE A 299 40.51 -14.16 0.03
N ASN A 300 41.34 -13.41 -0.70
CA ASN A 300 42.77 -13.69 -0.90
C ASN A 300 43.65 -12.58 -0.32
N TYR A 301 43.28 -12.08 0.87
CA TYR A 301 43.93 -10.94 1.49
C TYR A 301 45.44 -11.16 1.73
N GLU A 302 45.87 -12.39 2.02
CA GLU A 302 47.26 -12.74 2.31
C GLU A 302 48.22 -12.38 1.17
N ARG A 303 47.73 -12.49 -0.08
CA ARG A 303 48.52 -12.23 -1.28
C ARG A 303 48.13 -10.94 -2.00
N ARG A 304 46.93 -10.41 -1.76
CA ARG A 304 46.34 -9.32 -2.55
C ARG A 304 45.65 -8.23 -1.72
N TRP A 305 46.28 -7.74 -0.65
CA TRP A 305 45.76 -6.62 0.16
C TRP A 305 46.17 -5.21 -0.32
N ARG A 306 47.39 -5.05 -0.88
CA ARG A 306 48.00 -3.73 -1.19
C ARG A 306 47.24 -2.87 -2.22
N GLY A 307 46.35 -3.45 -3.01
CA GLY A 307 45.59 -2.75 -4.07
C GLY A 307 44.29 -2.09 -3.62
N TRP A 308 43.96 -2.13 -2.32
CA TRP A 308 42.59 -1.88 -1.82
C TRP A 308 42.49 -0.78 -0.76
N ASN A 309 43.56 -0.03 -0.51
CA ASN A 309 43.61 1.01 0.54
C ASN A 309 43.14 0.50 1.92
N THR A 310 43.64 -0.69 2.31
CA THR A 310 43.28 -1.45 3.52
C THR A 310 44.52 -2.13 4.07
N THR A 311 44.46 -2.66 5.30
CA THR A 311 45.54 -3.44 5.93
C THR A 311 45.29 -4.96 5.85
N VAL A 312 46.32 -5.77 6.11
CA VAL A 312 46.17 -7.24 6.19
C VAL A 312 45.22 -7.61 7.31
N GLU A 313 45.31 -6.90 8.43
CA GLU A 313 44.54 -7.10 9.65
C GLU A 313 43.06 -6.81 9.44
N GLU A 314 42.73 -5.68 8.79
CA GLU A 314 41.35 -5.33 8.42
C GLU A 314 40.73 -6.39 7.51
N GLN A 315 41.44 -6.77 6.43
CA GLN A 315 40.93 -7.78 5.51
C GLN A 315 40.77 -9.16 6.14
N ARG A 316 41.68 -9.53 7.06
CA ARG A 316 41.52 -10.76 7.85
C ARG A 316 40.28 -10.68 8.73
N SER A 317 40.07 -9.58 9.44
CA SER A 317 38.88 -9.34 10.26
C SER A 317 37.60 -9.46 9.41
N ASP A 318 37.55 -8.83 8.24
CA ASP A 318 36.38 -8.87 7.36
C ASP A 318 36.11 -10.28 6.82
N TYR A 319 37.16 -11.02 6.47
CA TYR A 319 37.04 -12.42 6.07
C TYR A 319 36.48 -13.30 7.19
N GLU A 320 36.92 -13.09 8.43
CA GLU A 320 36.44 -13.84 9.59
C GLU A 320 34.98 -13.53 9.91
N LYS A 321 34.59 -12.25 9.98
CA LYS A 321 33.19 -11.84 10.15
C LYS A 321 32.28 -12.44 9.08
N LEU A 322 32.74 -12.45 7.82
CA LEU A 322 32.01 -13.05 6.72
C LEU A 322 31.82 -14.57 6.92
N ARG A 323 32.88 -15.26 7.33
CA ARG A 323 32.84 -16.72 7.58
C ARG A 323 31.90 -17.08 8.72
N GLU A 324 31.94 -16.32 9.81
CA GLU A 324 31.05 -16.50 10.96
C GLU A 324 29.57 -16.31 10.58
N LEU A 325 29.26 -15.21 9.87
CA LEU A 325 27.91 -14.93 9.40
C LEU A 325 27.40 -16.01 8.44
N LEU A 326 28.20 -16.45 7.47
CA LEU A 326 27.80 -17.53 6.57
C LEU A 326 27.51 -18.83 7.31
N THR A 327 28.33 -19.14 8.33
CA THR A 327 28.13 -20.33 9.16
C THR A 327 26.81 -20.26 9.92
N SER A 328 26.47 -19.09 10.50
CA SER A 328 25.18 -18.92 11.20
C SER A 328 23.98 -18.97 10.26
N LEU A 329 24.17 -18.65 8.97
CA LEU A 329 23.17 -18.77 7.91
C LEU A 329 23.07 -20.18 7.28
N CYS A 330 23.78 -21.17 7.85
CA CYS A 330 23.84 -22.53 7.34
C CYS A 330 24.46 -22.65 5.94
N PHE A 331 25.44 -21.81 5.63
CA PHE A 331 26.36 -22.04 4.52
C PHE A 331 27.58 -22.84 4.98
N LYS A 332 28.09 -23.70 4.10
CA LYS A 332 29.36 -24.40 4.27
C LYS A 332 30.31 -23.99 3.16
N MET A 333 31.59 -23.81 3.50
CA MET A 333 32.61 -23.58 2.48
C MET A 333 32.71 -24.82 1.58
N TYR A 334 32.48 -24.63 0.29
CA TYR A 334 32.51 -25.70 -0.70
C TYR A 334 33.91 -25.83 -1.30
N LYS A 335 34.47 -24.71 -1.80
CA LYS A 335 35.82 -24.67 -2.37
C LYS A 335 36.37 -23.25 -2.38
N LYS A 336 37.69 -23.11 -2.23
CA LYS A 336 38.42 -21.83 -2.34
C LYS A 336 39.64 -22.02 -3.22
N LYS A 337 39.83 -21.17 -4.23
CA LYS A 337 41.00 -21.21 -5.12
C LYS A 337 41.34 -19.80 -5.61
N GLY A 338 42.54 -19.32 -5.28
CA GLY A 338 42.95 -17.96 -5.59
C GLY A 338 42.01 -16.93 -4.97
N ASP A 339 41.46 -16.04 -5.79
CA ASP A 339 40.55 -14.97 -5.37
C ASP A 339 39.07 -15.41 -5.25
N ILE A 340 38.75 -16.67 -5.56
CA ILE A 340 37.39 -17.19 -5.57
C ILE A 340 37.14 -18.05 -4.33
N ALA A 341 36.03 -17.77 -3.64
CA ALA A 341 35.48 -18.65 -2.64
C ALA A 341 34.02 -18.97 -2.95
N VAL A 342 33.68 -20.25 -2.79
CA VAL A 342 32.36 -20.82 -3.05
C VAL A 342 31.83 -21.39 -1.74
N TRP A 343 30.61 -21.01 -1.39
CA TRP A 343 29.85 -21.56 -0.29
C TRP A 343 28.56 -22.20 -0.78
N GLN A 344 28.14 -23.26 -0.12
CA GLN A 344 26.91 -23.96 -0.42
C GLN A 344 25.92 -23.81 0.73
N LYS A 345 24.70 -23.36 0.43
CA LYS A 345 23.59 -23.30 1.38
C LYS A 345 23.16 -24.72 1.75
N SER A 346 22.79 -24.96 3.00
CA SER A 346 22.28 -26.26 3.44
C SER A 346 21.17 -26.77 2.50
N PRO A 347 21.23 -28.03 2.04
CA PRO A 347 20.22 -28.61 1.15
C PRO A 347 18.91 -28.93 1.88
N ASP A 348 18.97 -29.06 3.20
CA ASP A 348 17.84 -29.40 4.04
C ASP A 348 17.84 -28.61 5.36
N ASN A 349 16.83 -28.89 6.19
CA ASN A 349 16.64 -28.23 7.48
C ASN A 349 17.50 -28.77 8.63
N SER A 350 18.37 -29.76 8.39
CA SER A 350 19.18 -30.37 9.45
C SER A 350 20.11 -29.38 10.13
N CYS A 351 20.71 -28.44 9.38
CA CYS A 351 21.51 -27.37 9.95
C CYS A 351 20.66 -26.43 10.80
N TYR A 352 19.56 -25.94 10.23
CA TYR A 352 18.66 -25.01 10.94
C TYR A 352 18.10 -25.63 12.23
N ASN A 353 17.88 -26.94 12.28
CA ASN A 353 17.37 -27.64 13.47
C ASN A 353 18.41 -27.76 14.59
N LYS A 354 19.71 -27.70 14.26
CA LYS A 354 20.83 -27.74 15.22
C LYS A 354 21.21 -26.37 15.76
N LEU A 355 20.76 -25.30 15.10
CA LEU A 355 21.05 -23.94 15.54
C LEU A 355 20.42 -23.66 16.91
N PRO A 356 21.18 -23.08 17.86
CA PRO A 356 20.65 -22.62 19.14
C PRO A 356 19.43 -21.72 18.99
N LYS A 357 18.58 -21.75 20.02
CA LYS A 357 17.31 -21.01 20.08
C LYS A 357 17.48 -19.48 20.01
N ASP A 358 18.67 -19.00 20.31
CA ASP A 358 19.19 -17.63 20.42
C ASP A 358 20.22 -17.28 19.35
N THR A 359 20.33 -18.09 18.28
CA THR A 359 21.22 -17.82 17.14
C THR A 359 20.93 -16.46 16.50
N TYR A 360 21.99 -15.72 16.16
CA TYR A 360 21.94 -14.50 15.38
C TYR A 360 22.60 -14.69 14.00
N PRO A 361 21.96 -14.31 12.88
CA PRO A 361 20.59 -13.76 12.79
C PRO A 361 19.49 -14.79 13.15
N PRO A 362 18.36 -14.35 13.72
CA PRO A 362 17.27 -15.24 14.10
C PRO A 362 16.53 -15.79 12.88
N LYS A 363 15.82 -16.91 13.03
CA LYS A 363 14.88 -17.38 12.01
C LYS A 363 13.70 -16.41 11.87
N CYS A 364 13.30 -16.12 10.65
CA CYS A 364 12.11 -15.32 10.40
C CYS A 364 10.87 -16.01 10.99
N ASP A 365 9.94 -15.21 11.50
CA ASP A 365 8.56 -15.64 11.66
C ASP A 365 7.86 -15.71 10.30
N ASP A 366 6.63 -16.21 10.37
CA ASP A 366 5.60 -16.20 9.36
C ASP A 366 4.93 -14.81 9.14
N SER A 367 5.34 -13.74 9.83
CA SER A 367 4.66 -12.42 9.71
C SER A 367 4.73 -11.78 8.32
N LEU A 368 5.71 -12.19 7.51
CA LEU A 368 5.87 -11.75 6.13
C LEU A 368 6.16 -12.97 5.27
N GLU A 369 5.24 -13.25 4.34
CA GLU A 369 5.35 -14.33 3.38
C GLU A 369 6.74 -14.34 2.71
N PRO A 370 7.45 -15.49 2.66
CA PRO A 370 8.78 -15.59 2.06
C PRO A 370 8.87 -15.12 0.60
N ASP A 371 7.78 -15.29 -0.14
CA ASP A 371 7.67 -14.98 -1.57
C ASP A 371 7.22 -13.54 -1.86
N SER A 372 6.81 -12.77 -0.84
CA SER A 372 6.50 -11.35 -0.98
C SER A 372 7.77 -10.55 -1.23
N ALA A 373 7.78 -9.76 -2.30
CA ALA A 373 8.99 -9.11 -2.79
C ALA A 373 8.79 -7.65 -3.25
N TRP A 374 7.62 -7.29 -3.79
CA TRP A 374 7.36 -5.93 -4.29
C TRP A 374 7.20 -4.93 -3.13
N TYR A 375 8.01 -3.85 -3.13
CA TYR A 375 8.11 -2.84 -2.06
C TYR A 375 8.17 -3.41 -0.64
N THR A 376 8.66 -4.64 -0.48
CA THR A 376 8.70 -5.34 0.82
C THR A 376 10.01 -5.04 1.53
N PRO A 377 10.02 -4.54 2.77
CA PRO A 377 11.27 -4.26 3.49
C PRO A 377 12.15 -5.50 3.70
N LEU A 378 13.47 -5.30 3.68
CA LEU A 378 14.42 -6.32 4.10
C LEU A 378 14.30 -6.61 5.59
N ARG A 379 14.52 -7.87 5.98
CA ARG A 379 14.42 -8.32 7.36
C ARG A 379 15.79 -8.78 7.87
N GLY A 380 16.11 -8.44 9.12
CA GLY A 380 17.27 -8.95 9.85
C GLY A 380 17.07 -10.38 10.38
N CYS A 381 16.45 -11.26 9.60
CA CYS A 381 16.20 -12.66 9.97
C CYS A 381 16.41 -13.60 8.76
N MET A 382 16.72 -14.87 9.02
CA MET A 382 16.91 -15.91 8.00
C MET A 382 15.61 -16.64 7.65
N VAL A 383 15.30 -16.75 6.37
CA VAL A 383 14.13 -17.48 5.85
C VAL A 383 14.49 -18.97 5.75
N VAL A 384 13.81 -19.81 6.53
CA VAL A 384 14.07 -21.25 6.55
C VAL A 384 13.27 -21.93 5.41
N PRO A 385 13.85 -22.90 4.68
CA PRO A 385 13.13 -23.66 3.67
C PRO A 385 11.88 -24.34 4.23
N ASP A 386 10.74 -24.19 3.55
CA ASP A 386 9.47 -24.81 3.95
C ASP A 386 9.57 -26.35 3.80
N PRO A 387 9.36 -27.12 4.88
CA PRO A 387 9.36 -28.59 4.83
C PRO A 387 8.33 -29.20 3.87
N LYS A 388 7.30 -28.46 3.45
CA LYS A 388 6.28 -28.93 2.49
C LYS A 388 6.83 -29.06 1.07
N PHE A 389 7.81 -28.24 0.70
CA PHE A 389 8.33 -28.15 -0.68
C PHE A 389 9.70 -28.83 -0.82
N LYS A 390 9.79 -30.10 -0.43
CA LYS A 390 11.07 -30.85 -0.40
C LYS A 390 11.70 -31.00 -1.79
N LYS A 391 10.92 -31.01 -2.87
CA LYS A 391 11.45 -31.10 -4.25
C LYS A 391 11.80 -29.74 -4.86
N SER A 392 11.72 -28.66 -4.09
CA SER A 392 12.18 -27.32 -4.52
C SER A 392 13.67 -27.06 -4.27
N GLY A 393 14.37 -27.96 -3.59
CA GLY A 393 15.82 -27.87 -3.36
C GLY A 393 16.62 -28.20 -4.62
N LEU A 394 17.85 -27.67 -4.71
CA LEU A 394 18.71 -27.84 -5.89
C LEU A 394 19.04 -29.31 -6.18
N SER A 395 19.18 -30.14 -5.15
CA SER A 395 19.48 -31.57 -5.30
C SER A 395 18.26 -32.44 -5.63
N SER A 396 17.05 -31.93 -5.40
CA SER A 396 15.80 -32.68 -5.53
C SER A 396 14.96 -32.27 -6.73
N ILE A 397 15.16 -31.06 -7.25
CA ILE A 397 14.54 -30.59 -8.48
C ILE A 397 15.17 -31.27 -9.71
N SER A 398 14.37 -31.47 -10.76
CA SER A 398 14.88 -32.03 -12.02
C SER A 398 15.97 -31.14 -12.61
N LYS A 399 16.97 -31.77 -13.25
CA LYS A 399 18.03 -31.06 -13.97
C LYS A 399 17.49 -30.41 -15.24
N TRP A 400 18.24 -29.47 -15.78
CA TRP A 400 17.99 -28.90 -17.10
C TRP A 400 18.41 -29.89 -18.19
N PRO A 401 17.60 -30.11 -19.25
CA PRO A 401 16.36 -29.39 -19.60
C PRO A 401 15.05 -29.98 -19.07
N GLU A 402 15.05 -31.17 -18.44
CA GLU A 402 13.84 -31.87 -18.03
C GLU A 402 12.93 -31.03 -17.13
N ARG A 403 13.55 -30.22 -16.26
CA ARG A 403 12.89 -29.26 -15.36
C ARG A 403 11.86 -28.36 -16.05
N LEU A 404 12.05 -28.05 -17.33
CA LEU A 404 11.14 -27.19 -18.09
C LEU A 404 9.72 -27.77 -18.20
N HIS A 405 9.59 -29.10 -18.17
CA HIS A 405 8.33 -29.79 -18.44
C HIS A 405 7.74 -30.49 -17.20
N VAL A 406 8.47 -30.47 -16.08
CA VAL A 406 8.03 -31.08 -14.81
C VAL A 406 7.20 -30.08 -14.01
N THR A 407 6.02 -30.49 -13.57
CA THR A 407 5.15 -29.66 -12.72
C THR A 407 5.83 -29.35 -11.37
N PRO A 408 6.05 -28.07 -11.04
CA PRO A 408 6.62 -27.68 -9.75
C PRO A 408 5.71 -27.95 -8.56
N GLU A 409 6.27 -28.29 -7.39
CA GLU A 409 5.47 -28.47 -6.16
C GLU A 409 4.76 -27.17 -5.74
N ARG A 410 5.42 -26.01 -5.91
CA ARG A 410 4.85 -24.71 -5.53
C ARG A 410 3.65 -24.28 -6.38
N ILE A 411 3.25 -25.06 -7.40
CA ILE A 411 1.99 -24.82 -8.11
C ILE A 411 0.77 -24.95 -7.19
N SER A 412 0.85 -25.77 -6.13
CA SER A 412 -0.24 -25.95 -5.18
C SER A 412 -0.49 -24.72 -4.30
N MET A 413 0.43 -23.74 -4.31
CA MET A 413 0.24 -22.45 -3.64
C MET A 413 -0.72 -21.53 -4.40
N LEU A 414 -0.98 -21.84 -5.67
CA LEU A 414 -1.83 -21.03 -6.53
C LEU A 414 -3.26 -21.54 -6.49
N TYR A 415 -4.21 -20.61 -6.41
CA TYR A 415 -5.62 -20.92 -6.48
C TYR A 415 -5.94 -21.57 -7.83
N HIS A 416 -6.52 -22.79 -7.82
CA HIS A 416 -6.72 -23.68 -8.99
C HIS A 416 -5.43 -24.19 -9.68
N GLY A 417 -4.26 -24.02 -9.07
CA GLY A 417 -3.00 -24.56 -9.59
C GLY A 417 -2.96 -26.08 -9.48
N SER A 418 -2.71 -26.78 -10.59
CA SER A 418 -2.57 -28.23 -10.63
C SER A 418 -1.64 -28.67 -11.76
N GLY A 419 -1.15 -29.91 -11.70
CA GLY A 419 -0.38 -30.47 -12.83
C GLY A 419 -1.19 -30.53 -14.14
N GLY A 420 -2.52 -30.64 -14.05
CA GLY A 420 -3.40 -30.57 -15.23
C GLY A 420 -3.40 -29.19 -15.86
N THR A 421 -3.55 -28.12 -15.06
CA THR A 421 -3.55 -26.74 -15.57
C THR A 421 -2.18 -26.34 -16.12
N PHE A 422 -1.08 -26.79 -15.50
CA PHE A 422 0.28 -26.59 -16.02
C PHE A 422 0.50 -27.23 -17.41
N LYS A 423 0.13 -28.50 -17.57
CA LYS A 423 0.26 -29.20 -18.85
C LYS A 423 -0.65 -28.61 -19.94
N HIS A 424 -1.83 -28.16 -19.55
CA HIS A 424 -2.74 -27.47 -20.45
C HIS A 424 -2.14 -26.14 -20.95
N ASP A 425 -1.66 -25.29 -20.04
CA ASP A 425 -0.96 -24.04 -20.37
C ASP A 425 0.19 -24.29 -21.35
N GLU A 426 1.04 -25.27 -21.07
CA GLU A 426 2.16 -25.65 -21.94
C GLU A 426 1.72 -26.07 -23.36
N SER A 427 0.67 -26.90 -23.46
CA SER A 427 0.13 -27.33 -24.76
C SER A 427 -0.45 -26.15 -25.55
N GLU A 428 -1.17 -25.26 -24.88
CA GLU A 428 -1.75 -24.08 -25.51
C GLU A 428 -0.68 -23.10 -25.99
N TRP A 429 0.37 -22.85 -25.19
CA TRP A 429 1.45 -21.96 -25.61
C TRP A 429 2.24 -22.48 -26.80
N LYS A 430 2.47 -23.80 -26.92
CA LYS A 430 3.09 -24.38 -28.12
C LYS A 430 2.29 -24.04 -29.39
N LYS A 431 0.96 -24.15 -29.33
CA LYS A 431 0.07 -23.80 -30.46
C LYS A 431 0.10 -22.29 -30.75
N LYS A 432 -0.01 -21.46 -29.70
CA LYS A 432 0.00 -20.00 -29.82
C LYS A 432 1.32 -19.49 -30.42
N VAL A 433 2.47 -19.96 -29.93
CA VAL A 433 3.78 -19.57 -30.45
C VAL A 433 3.97 -20.02 -31.90
N ALA A 434 3.54 -21.23 -32.26
CA ALA A 434 3.56 -21.67 -33.66
C ALA A 434 2.74 -20.76 -34.58
N TYR A 435 1.63 -20.20 -34.09
CA TYR A 435 0.86 -19.19 -34.81
C TYR A 435 1.57 -17.83 -34.85
N TYR A 436 2.13 -17.37 -33.73
CA TYR A 436 2.87 -16.10 -33.66
C TYR A 436 4.08 -16.09 -34.60
N LYS A 437 4.81 -17.20 -34.76
CA LYS A 437 5.90 -17.33 -35.74
C LYS A 437 5.44 -17.20 -37.20
N LYS A 438 4.16 -17.46 -37.50
CA LYS A 438 3.60 -17.19 -38.83
C LYS A 438 3.26 -15.72 -39.03
N LEU A 439 2.86 -15.03 -37.96
CA LEU A 439 2.56 -13.59 -37.98
C LEU A 439 3.84 -12.75 -38.03
N ILE A 440 4.87 -13.19 -37.31
CA ILE A 440 6.17 -12.53 -37.21
C ILE A 440 7.23 -13.57 -37.60
N PRO A 441 7.56 -13.69 -38.90
CA PRO A 441 8.58 -14.64 -39.38
C PRO A 441 9.96 -14.45 -38.74
N GLU A 442 10.25 -13.26 -38.22
CA GLU A 442 11.46 -12.95 -37.47
C GLU A 442 11.51 -13.61 -36.08
N LEU A 443 10.37 -13.99 -35.49
CA LEU A 443 10.32 -14.68 -34.21
C LEU A 443 10.89 -16.10 -34.35
N GLY A 444 11.99 -16.37 -33.64
CA GLY A 444 12.76 -17.61 -33.77
C GLY A 444 14.02 -17.48 -34.64
N THR A 445 14.34 -16.28 -35.12
CA THR A 445 15.57 -15.98 -35.87
C THR A 445 16.55 -15.13 -35.03
N ASP A 446 17.75 -14.88 -35.57
CA ASP A 446 18.78 -14.02 -34.97
C ASP A 446 18.42 -12.53 -34.86
N LYS A 447 17.25 -12.12 -35.40
CA LYS A 447 16.74 -10.75 -35.37
C LYS A 447 15.97 -10.39 -34.10
N VAL A 448 15.45 -11.36 -33.35
CA VAL A 448 14.74 -11.15 -32.08
C VAL A 448 15.55 -11.84 -31.00
N ARG A 449 15.92 -11.13 -29.93
CA ARG A 449 16.74 -11.68 -28.84
C ARG A 449 16.15 -11.40 -27.46
N ASN A 450 15.89 -10.14 -27.15
CA ASN A 450 15.37 -9.70 -25.86
C ASN A 450 13.85 -9.67 -25.90
N VAL A 451 13.21 -10.59 -25.20
CA VAL A 451 11.74 -10.73 -25.19
C VAL A 451 11.20 -10.51 -23.78
N MET A 452 10.05 -9.86 -23.65
CA MET A 452 9.35 -9.69 -22.38
C MET A 452 7.94 -10.27 -22.48
N ASP A 453 7.61 -11.16 -21.55
CA ASP A 453 6.24 -11.61 -21.31
C ASP A 453 5.67 -10.77 -20.16
N MET A 454 4.86 -9.76 -20.49
CA MET A 454 4.45 -8.73 -19.54
C MET A 454 3.38 -9.20 -18.56
N ASN A 455 2.71 -10.33 -18.83
CA ASN A 455 1.68 -10.88 -17.95
C ASN A 455 1.75 -12.41 -17.93
N THR A 456 2.84 -12.92 -17.39
CA THR A 456 3.09 -14.35 -17.37
C THR A 456 2.28 -15.05 -16.27
N VAL A 457 1.88 -16.30 -16.53
CA VAL A 457 1.29 -17.16 -15.50
C VAL A 457 2.33 -18.21 -15.06
N TYR A 458 2.59 -19.23 -15.87
CA TYR A 458 3.56 -20.30 -15.57
C TYR A 458 4.83 -20.26 -16.46
N GLY A 459 5.07 -19.14 -17.16
CA GLY A 459 6.18 -19.02 -18.11
C GLY A 459 5.99 -19.85 -19.39
N GLY A 460 4.76 -20.22 -19.74
CA GLY A 460 4.46 -21.07 -20.89
C GLY A 460 4.88 -20.48 -22.23
N PHE A 461 4.77 -19.16 -22.40
CA PHE A 461 5.28 -18.47 -23.58
C PHE A 461 6.80 -18.62 -23.72
N ALA A 462 7.54 -18.36 -22.65
CA ALA A 462 8.99 -18.54 -22.62
C ALA A 462 9.43 -19.98 -22.87
N ALA A 463 8.72 -20.95 -22.29
CA ALA A 463 9.01 -22.36 -22.48
C ALA A 463 8.76 -22.83 -23.92
N ALA A 464 7.76 -22.27 -24.61
CA ALA A 464 7.50 -22.58 -26.02
C ALA A 464 8.52 -21.96 -26.98
N LEU A 465 9.32 -20.99 -26.53
CA LEU A 465 10.41 -20.34 -27.27
C LEU A 465 11.80 -20.86 -26.86
N ILE A 466 11.90 -21.92 -26.06
CA ILE A 466 13.16 -22.28 -25.42
C ILE A 466 14.29 -22.65 -26.39
N ASP A 467 13.92 -23.22 -27.54
CA ASP A 467 14.87 -23.66 -28.58
C ASP A 467 15.24 -22.51 -29.56
N ASP A 468 14.58 -21.36 -29.43
CA ASP A 468 14.88 -20.17 -30.22
C ASP A 468 16.05 -19.40 -29.59
N PRO A 469 16.79 -18.58 -30.36
CA PRO A 469 17.91 -17.79 -29.85
C PRO A 469 17.46 -16.58 -28.99
N VAL A 470 16.40 -16.71 -28.21
CA VAL A 470 15.80 -15.65 -27.38
C VAL A 470 16.01 -15.91 -25.88
N TRP A 471 15.79 -14.88 -25.07
CA TRP A 471 15.52 -15.05 -23.65
C TRP A 471 14.30 -14.22 -23.28
N VAL A 472 13.55 -14.68 -22.29
CA VAL A 472 12.28 -14.05 -21.90
C VAL A 472 12.35 -13.54 -20.46
N MET A 473 12.11 -12.24 -20.27
CA MET A 473 11.77 -11.67 -18.97
C MET A 473 10.30 -11.97 -18.67
N ASN A 474 10.04 -12.89 -17.76
CA ASN A 474 8.68 -13.26 -17.35
C ASN A 474 8.22 -12.31 -16.23
N VAL A 475 7.17 -11.52 -16.46
CA VAL A 475 6.69 -10.53 -15.49
C VAL A 475 5.35 -10.96 -14.91
N VAL A 476 5.27 -11.00 -13.58
CA VAL A 476 4.02 -11.22 -12.84
C VAL A 476 3.62 -9.91 -12.16
N SER A 477 2.36 -9.49 -12.35
CA SER A 477 1.83 -8.30 -11.69
C SER A 477 1.88 -8.45 -10.17
N SER A 478 2.32 -7.41 -9.45
CA SER A 478 2.31 -7.38 -7.97
C SER A 478 0.90 -7.47 -7.37
N TYR A 479 -0.14 -7.31 -8.19
CA TYR A 479 -1.55 -7.39 -7.80
C TYR A 479 -2.24 -8.68 -8.27
N ALA A 480 -1.54 -9.52 -9.02
CA ALA A 480 -2.01 -10.84 -9.42
C ALA A 480 -1.61 -11.91 -8.37
N SER A 481 -2.13 -13.13 -8.55
CA SER A 481 -1.62 -14.29 -7.79
C SER A 481 -0.14 -14.50 -8.12
N ASN A 482 0.71 -14.59 -7.10
CA ASN A 482 2.16 -14.67 -7.28
C ASN A 482 2.59 -16.03 -7.84
N SER A 483 2.52 -16.19 -9.16
CA SER A 483 2.90 -17.41 -9.88
C SER A 483 4.39 -17.46 -10.24
N LEU A 484 5.13 -16.39 -9.97
CA LEU A 484 6.56 -16.28 -10.26
C LEU A 484 7.42 -17.38 -9.62
N PRO A 485 7.12 -17.94 -8.42
CA PRO A 485 7.87 -19.07 -7.89
C PRO A 485 7.81 -20.30 -8.80
N VAL A 486 6.70 -20.53 -9.52
CA VAL A 486 6.53 -21.62 -10.48
C VAL A 486 7.39 -21.39 -11.72
N VAL A 487 7.48 -20.15 -12.20
CA VAL A 487 8.35 -19.76 -13.34
C VAL A 487 9.81 -20.07 -13.02
N PHE A 488 10.28 -19.67 -11.84
CA PHE A 488 11.64 -19.97 -11.41
C PHE A 488 11.86 -21.48 -11.25
N ASP A 489 10.89 -22.20 -10.67
CA ASP A 489 10.98 -23.66 -10.53
C ASP A 489 11.02 -24.41 -11.86
N ARG A 490 10.58 -23.78 -12.94
CA ARG A 490 10.69 -24.31 -14.31
C ARG A 490 12.08 -24.09 -14.93
N GLY A 491 12.97 -23.39 -14.25
CA GLY A 491 14.30 -23.03 -14.77
C GLY A 491 14.32 -21.79 -15.66
N LEU A 492 13.30 -20.92 -15.52
CA LEU A 492 13.18 -19.63 -16.20
C LEU A 492 13.48 -18.47 -15.23
N ILE A 493 13.62 -17.26 -15.75
CA ILE A 493 13.81 -16.04 -14.94
C ILE A 493 12.64 -15.07 -15.11
N GLY A 494 12.40 -14.24 -14.10
CA GLY A 494 11.36 -13.24 -14.14
C GLY A 494 11.41 -12.27 -12.96
N THR A 495 10.44 -11.37 -12.90
CA THR A 495 10.34 -10.35 -11.84
C THR A 495 8.88 -10.06 -11.50
N ILE A 496 8.63 -9.66 -10.26
CA ILE A 496 7.37 -9.00 -9.89
C ILE A 496 7.46 -7.53 -10.31
N HIS A 497 6.38 -6.98 -10.87
CA HIS A 497 6.30 -5.58 -11.27
C HIS A 497 4.89 -5.02 -11.16
N ASP A 498 4.76 -3.71 -10.92
CA ASP A 498 3.50 -2.99 -11.07
C ASP A 498 3.49 -2.20 -12.38
N TRP A 499 2.67 -2.60 -13.35
CA TRP A 499 2.56 -1.95 -14.66
C TRP A 499 2.01 -0.52 -14.61
N CYS A 500 1.49 -0.09 -13.46
CA CYS A 500 1.16 1.30 -13.23
C CYS A 500 2.38 2.18 -12.91
N GLU A 501 3.57 1.59 -12.81
CA GLU A 501 4.87 2.23 -12.64
C GLU A 501 5.84 1.83 -13.76
N ALA A 502 6.91 2.62 -13.94
CA ALA A 502 7.90 2.34 -14.98
C ALA A 502 8.77 1.13 -14.60
N PHE A 503 9.01 0.27 -15.58
CA PHE A 503 9.82 -0.93 -15.46
C PHE A 503 11.30 -0.61 -15.24
N SER A 504 11.98 -1.51 -14.55
CA SER A 504 13.39 -1.47 -14.14
C SER A 504 14.41 -1.61 -15.28
N THR A 505 14.25 -0.89 -16.39
CA THR A 505 15.11 -1.03 -17.57
C THR A 505 15.38 0.30 -18.28
N TYR A 506 16.43 0.31 -19.11
CA TYR A 506 16.72 1.41 -20.04
C TYR A 506 15.75 1.42 -21.21
N PRO A 507 15.52 2.59 -21.84
CA PRO A 507 14.75 2.65 -23.07
C PRO A 507 15.33 1.78 -24.19
N ARG A 508 14.47 1.26 -25.06
CA ARG A 508 14.82 0.53 -26.29
C ARG A 508 15.74 -0.67 -26.04
N THR A 509 15.37 -1.48 -25.07
CA THR A 509 16.16 -2.65 -24.66
C THR A 509 15.53 -3.99 -25.02
N TYR A 510 14.29 -4.02 -25.49
CA TYR A 510 13.59 -5.26 -25.87
C TYR A 510 13.20 -5.25 -27.35
N ASP A 511 13.36 -6.40 -28.01
CA ASP A 511 13.01 -6.60 -29.42
C ASP A 511 11.53 -7.00 -29.58
N LEU A 512 10.96 -7.68 -28.58
CA LEU A 512 9.56 -8.09 -28.58
C LEU A 512 8.91 -7.95 -27.20
N LEU A 513 7.74 -7.31 -27.16
CA LEU A 513 6.84 -7.29 -26.01
C LEU A 513 5.62 -8.16 -26.26
N HIS A 514 5.31 -9.04 -25.31
CA HIS A 514 4.14 -9.92 -25.35
C HIS A 514 3.19 -9.59 -24.21
N LEU A 515 1.92 -9.38 -24.54
CA LEU A 515 0.80 -9.14 -23.63
C LEU A 515 -0.30 -10.17 -23.91
N ASP A 516 -0.69 -10.95 -22.91
CA ASP A 516 -1.92 -11.76 -22.94
C ASP A 516 -2.78 -11.38 -21.72
N GLY A 517 -3.83 -10.59 -21.93
CA GLY A 517 -4.80 -10.18 -20.91
C GLY A 517 -4.31 -9.12 -19.90
N LEU A 518 -3.20 -8.42 -20.17
CA LEU A 518 -2.65 -7.45 -19.22
C LEU A 518 -3.53 -6.20 -19.09
N PHE A 519 -4.02 -5.65 -20.21
CA PHE A 519 -4.89 -4.48 -20.14
C PHE A 519 -6.18 -4.82 -19.44
N THR A 520 -6.75 -6.00 -19.71
CA THR A 520 -7.91 -6.51 -18.96
C THR A 520 -7.62 -6.60 -17.46
N ALA A 521 -6.41 -7.06 -17.08
CA ALA A 521 -6.01 -7.18 -15.68
C ALA A 521 -5.76 -5.83 -14.99
N GLU A 522 -5.16 -4.85 -15.68
CA GLU A 522 -4.67 -3.59 -15.07
C GLU A 522 -5.57 -2.36 -15.34
N SER A 523 -6.60 -2.47 -16.18
CA SER A 523 -7.42 -1.33 -16.65
C SER A 523 -8.12 -0.54 -15.55
N HIS A 524 -8.34 -1.17 -14.39
CA HIS A 524 -8.96 -0.55 -13.22
C HIS A 524 -7.96 0.26 -12.37
N ARG A 525 -6.65 0.09 -12.57
CA ARG A 525 -5.59 0.70 -11.74
C ARG A 525 -4.86 1.83 -12.43
N CYS A 526 -4.61 1.70 -13.73
CA CYS A 526 -3.95 2.73 -14.52
C CYS A 526 -4.47 2.82 -15.95
N GLU A 527 -4.37 4.03 -16.51
CA GLU A 527 -4.76 4.31 -17.88
C GLU A 527 -3.87 3.53 -18.87
N MET A 528 -4.52 2.86 -19.82
CA MET A 528 -3.86 2.09 -20.89
C MET A 528 -2.77 2.89 -21.60
N LYS A 529 -2.98 4.20 -21.82
CA LYS A 529 -2.01 5.10 -22.44
C LYS A 529 -0.64 5.11 -21.72
N ASN A 530 -0.63 4.97 -20.39
CA ASN A 530 0.61 5.01 -19.62
C ASN A 530 1.41 3.72 -19.81
N VAL A 531 0.72 2.59 -19.87
CA VAL A 531 1.33 1.29 -20.16
C VAL A 531 1.83 1.27 -21.60
N LEU A 532 1.09 1.82 -22.56
CA LEU A 532 1.53 1.96 -23.96
C LEU A 532 2.76 2.87 -24.11
N LEU A 533 2.84 4.00 -23.38
CA LEU A 533 4.03 4.84 -23.34
C LEU A 533 5.23 4.11 -22.73
N GLU A 534 5.01 3.28 -21.72
CA GLU A 534 6.06 2.45 -21.15
C GLU A 534 6.49 1.34 -22.12
N MET A 535 5.55 0.73 -22.86
CA MET A 535 5.86 -0.21 -23.94
C MET A 535 6.71 0.46 -25.03
N ASP A 536 6.34 1.66 -25.48
CA ASP A 536 7.12 2.44 -26.43
C ASP A 536 8.54 2.73 -25.92
N ARG A 537 8.65 3.19 -24.66
CA ARG A 537 9.95 3.46 -24.04
C ARG A 537 10.85 2.23 -24.05
N ILE A 538 10.32 1.05 -23.70
CA ILE A 538 11.11 -0.19 -23.53
C ILE A 538 11.42 -0.85 -24.88
N LEU A 539 10.48 -0.81 -25.83
CA LEU A 539 10.60 -1.48 -27.12
C LEU A 539 11.64 -0.79 -28.01
N ARG A 540 12.44 -1.57 -28.74
CA ARG A 540 13.39 -1.04 -29.71
C ARG A 540 12.69 -0.48 -30.95
N PRO A 541 13.32 0.49 -31.65
CA PRO A 541 12.92 0.83 -33.00
C PRO A 541 12.88 -0.44 -33.87
N TRP A 542 11.79 -0.61 -34.63
CA TRP A 542 11.52 -1.82 -35.43
C TRP A 542 11.24 -3.10 -34.64
N GLY A 543 11.05 -3.00 -33.31
CA GLY A 543 10.61 -4.11 -32.48
C GLY A 543 9.14 -4.46 -32.68
N TYR A 544 8.74 -5.61 -32.13
CA TYR A 544 7.39 -6.15 -32.26
C TYR A 544 6.62 -6.08 -30.94
N ALA A 545 5.31 -5.89 -31.02
CA ALA A 545 4.41 -6.09 -29.89
C ALA A 545 3.30 -7.07 -30.28
N ILE A 546 3.13 -8.13 -29.49
CA ILE A 546 2.00 -9.06 -29.62
C ILE A 546 1.03 -8.74 -28.49
N ILE A 547 -0.14 -8.21 -28.84
CA ILE A 547 -1.19 -7.85 -27.88
C ILE A 547 -2.38 -8.76 -28.11
N ARG A 548 -2.65 -9.62 -27.13
CA ARG A 548 -3.83 -10.47 -27.06
C ARG A 548 -4.66 -10.04 -25.86
N GLU A 549 -5.87 -9.55 -26.10
CA GLU A 549 -6.78 -9.11 -25.05
C GLU A 549 -8.16 -9.70 -25.26
N SER A 550 -8.91 -9.82 -24.16
CA SER A 550 -10.33 -10.08 -24.26
C SER A 550 -11.06 -8.81 -24.71
N ILE A 551 -12.07 -8.93 -25.59
CA ILE A 551 -12.88 -7.77 -26.00
C ILE A 551 -13.83 -7.43 -24.85
N THR A 552 -13.32 -6.80 -23.80
CA THR A 552 -14.12 -6.01 -22.88
C THR A 552 -14.16 -4.60 -23.46
N GLN A 553 -15.36 -4.12 -23.83
CA GLN A 553 -15.61 -2.81 -24.43
C GLN A 553 -15.17 -1.65 -23.50
N GLN A 554 -13.87 -1.35 -23.44
CA GLN A 554 -13.31 -0.31 -22.57
C GLN A 554 -12.81 0.93 -23.33
N GLU A 555 -13.19 1.06 -24.60
CA GLU A 555 -13.08 2.32 -25.35
C GLU A 555 -14.44 2.72 -25.96
N LYS A 556 -15.26 3.39 -25.16
CA LYS A 556 -16.14 4.46 -25.67
C LYS A 556 -16.03 5.65 -24.75
N SER A 557 -14.97 6.43 -24.99
CA SER A 557 -14.88 7.82 -24.56
C SER A 557 -16.17 8.57 -24.95
N THR A 558 -16.85 9.11 -23.94
CA THR A 558 -17.46 10.44 -23.89
C THR A 558 -17.68 11.11 -25.26
N ILE A 559 -18.92 11.01 -25.81
CA ILE A 559 -19.61 11.94 -26.76
C ILE A 559 -20.88 11.29 -27.35
N VAL A 560 -21.12 10.00 -27.17
CA VAL A 560 -22.28 9.32 -27.78
C VAL A 560 -23.64 9.49 -27.06
N PRO A 561 -23.78 9.74 -25.74
CA PRO A 561 -25.11 9.75 -25.13
C PRO A 561 -25.95 10.96 -25.56
N MET A 562 -25.35 12.13 -25.79
CA MET A 562 -26.11 13.35 -26.13
C MET A 562 -26.65 13.35 -27.57
N ALA A 563 -25.91 12.82 -28.54
CA ALA A 563 -26.35 12.76 -29.94
C ALA A 563 -27.43 11.69 -30.17
N ILE A 564 -27.31 10.53 -29.50
CA ILE A 564 -28.35 9.49 -29.57
C ILE A 564 -29.62 9.97 -28.85
N ILE A 565 -29.52 10.66 -27.71
CA ILE A 565 -30.69 11.26 -27.06
C ILE A 565 -31.36 12.30 -27.97
N LEU A 566 -30.59 13.12 -28.72
CA LEU A 566 -31.16 14.09 -29.65
C LEU A 566 -31.88 13.44 -30.85
N VAL A 567 -31.30 12.39 -31.44
CA VAL A 567 -31.88 11.65 -32.58
C VAL A 567 -33.09 10.82 -32.14
N VAL A 568 -33.04 10.20 -30.97
CA VAL A 568 -34.16 9.42 -30.42
C VAL A 568 -35.31 10.34 -30.01
N LEU A 569 -35.04 11.52 -29.43
CA LEU A 569 -36.09 12.47 -29.07
C LEU A 569 -36.71 13.18 -30.29
N CYS A 570 -35.91 13.59 -31.29
CA CYS A 570 -36.45 14.16 -32.52
C CYS A 570 -37.18 13.10 -33.37
N GLY A 571 -36.70 11.85 -33.36
CA GLY A 571 -37.39 10.71 -33.98
C GLY A 571 -38.70 10.36 -33.29
N PHE A 572 -38.75 10.42 -31.95
CA PHE A 572 -40.01 10.29 -31.19
C PHE A 572 -40.98 11.43 -31.52
N SER A 573 -40.51 12.68 -31.66
CA SER A 573 -41.35 13.82 -32.08
C SER A 573 -41.90 13.68 -33.51
N PHE A 574 -41.12 13.12 -34.45
CA PHE A 574 -41.59 12.82 -35.80
C PHE A 574 -42.63 11.67 -35.82
N TYR A 575 -42.37 10.58 -35.08
CA TYR A 575 -43.26 9.42 -34.99
C TYR A 575 -44.58 9.75 -34.26
N THR A 576 -44.53 10.60 -33.23
CA THR A 576 -45.73 11.12 -32.56
C THR A 576 -46.54 12.06 -33.45
N GLY A 577 -45.90 12.87 -34.32
CA GLY A 577 -46.60 13.63 -35.36
C GLY A 577 -47.34 12.75 -36.39
N ILE A 578 -46.78 11.59 -36.73
CA ILE A 578 -47.43 10.58 -37.61
C ILE A 578 -48.58 9.87 -36.89
N ILE A 579 -48.40 9.48 -35.63
CA ILE A 579 -49.45 8.82 -34.82
C ILE A 579 -50.64 9.75 -34.57
N PHE A 580 -50.40 11.05 -34.29
CA PHE A 580 -51.47 12.04 -34.12
C PHE A 580 -52.27 12.30 -35.41
N CYS A 581 -51.72 11.97 -36.58
CA CYS A 581 -52.45 11.98 -37.84
C CYS A 581 -53.26 10.70 -38.08
N SER A 582 -52.91 9.59 -37.41
CA SER A 582 -53.48 8.25 -37.61
C SER A 582 -54.61 7.88 -36.63
N GLU A 583 -54.99 8.76 -35.71
CA GLU A 583 -56.16 8.56 -34.84
C GLU A 583 -57.21 9.65 -35.06
N LYS A 584 -57.97 9.49 -36.15
CA LYS A 584 -59.34 10.01 -36.17
C LYS A 584 -60.41 8.99 -36.54
N ASP A 585 -60.09 7.74 -36.85
CA ASP A 585 -61.14 6.73 -37.05
C ASP A 585 -60.69 5.33 -36.63
N ARG A 586 -61.50 4.73 -35.75
CA ARG A 586 -61.57 3.31 -35.34
C ARG A 586 -60.53 2.81 -34.34
N LEU A 587 -61.01 2.55 -33.11
CA LEU A 587 -61.31 1.16 -32.67
C LEU A 587 -61.95 1.14 -31.27
N LEU A 588 -63.27 1.34 -31.25
CA LEU A 588 -64.14 0.49 -30.42
C LEU A 588 -64.24 -0.88 -31.13
N SER A 589 -64.26 -1.95 -30.34
CA SER A 589 -64.46 -3.37 -30.72
C SER A 589 -63.18 -4.12 -31.12
N ILE A 590 -62.65 -4.90 -30.18
CA ILE A 590 -62.75 -6.36 -30.15
C ILE A 590 -62.02 -6.78 -28.86
N TYR A 591 -62.78 -6.74 -27.76
CA TYR A 591 -62.57 -7.58 -26.60
C TYR A 591 -63.58 -8.72 -26.80
N ASP A 592 -63.11 -9.89 -27.24
CA ASP A 592 -63.56 -11.18 -26.71
C ASP A 592 -62.98 -12.35 -27.52
N GLN A 593 -62.49 -13.32 -26.76
CA GLN A 593 -62.25 -14.72 -27.12
C GLN A 593 -61.06 -15.02 -28.05
N ILE A 594 -59.95 -15.47 -27.45
CA ILE A 594 -59.57 -16.90 -27.43
C ILE A 594 -58.49 -17.09 -26.36
N SER A 595 -58.69 -18.11 -25.53
CA SER A 595 -57.89 -18.44 -24.37
C SER A 595 -57.26 -19.83 -24.52
N ILE A 596 -56.10 -19.97 -23.86
CA ILE A 596 -55.41 -21.19 -23.38
C ILE A 596 -54.40 -21.88 -24.33
N GLY A 597 -53.14 -21.91 -23.85
CA GLY A 597 -52.12 -22.91 -24.20
C GLY A 597 -50.68 -22.41 -24.05
N SER A 598 -50.07 -22.64 -22.88
CA SER A 598 -48.67 -22.28 -22.51
C SER A 598 -47.59 -22.62 -23.55
N PRO A 599 -46.43 -21.92 -23.54
CA PRO A 599 -45.23 -22.63 -23.08
C PRO A 599 -44.21 -21.78 -22.27
N LYS A 600 -43.72 -22.40 -21.19
CA LYS A 600 -42.38 -22.36 -20.59
C LYS A 600 -41.66 -21.00 -20.51
N GLU A 601 -41.61 -20.48 -19.29
CA GLU A 601 -40.59 -19.54 -18.79
C GLU A 601 -39.18 -20.00 -19.18
N LEU A 602 -38.44 -19.15 -19.91
CA LEU A 602 -36.98 -19.20 -19.92
C LEU A 602 -36.50 -18.30 -18.77
N SER A 603 -36.25 -18.93 -17.62
CA SER A 603 -35.59 -18.28 -16.50
C SER A 603 -34.15 -17.94 -16.88
N ILE A 604 -33.85 -16.64 -16.94
CA ILE A 604 -32.47 -16.18 -16.80
C ILE A 604 -32.13 -16.44 -15.33
N ASN A 605 -31.30 -17.45 -15.07
CA ASN A 605 -30.78 -17.75 -13.75
C ASN A 605 -30.16 -16.46 -13.17
N PRO A 606 -30.75 -15.85 -12.12
CA PRO A 606 -29.96 -15.00 -11.26
C PRO A 606 -28.84 -15.89 -10.71
N LEU A 607 -27.61 -15.39 -10.69
CA LEU A 607 -26.51 -16.01 -9.94
C LEU A 607 -27.08 -16.50 -8.60
N GLN A 608 -27.22 -17.81 -8.45
CA GLN A 608 -27.60 -18.43 -7.20
C GLN A 608 -26.46 -18.15 -6.22
N ILE A 609 -26.56 -17.03 -5.51
CA ILE A 609 -25.89 -16.85 -4.24
C ILE A 609 -26.56 -17.88 -3.32
N LYS A 610 -26.02 -19.09 -3.29
CA LYS A 610 -26.35 -20.10 -2.29
C LYS A 610 -26.24 -19.44 -0.92
N TYR A 611 -27.28 -19.60 -0.10
CA TYR A 611 -27.40 -19.15 1.29
C TYR A 611 -26.05 -18.73 1.91
N ILE A 612 -25.82 -17.41 1.99
CA ILE A 612 -24.68 -16.88 2.73
C ILE A 612 -25.08 -16.92 4.21
N SER A 613 -24.61 -17.93 4.93
CA SER A 613 -24.62 -17.95 6.38
C SER A 613 -23.18 -17.90 6.88
N PHE A 614 -22.90 -16.98 7.81
CA PHE A 614 -21.60 -16.91 8.47
C PHE A 614 -21.64 -17.73 9.77
N PRO A 615 -20.64 -18.58 10.04
CA PRO A 615 -20.54 -19.30 11.31
C PRO A 615 -20.34 -18.33 12.50
N GLU A 616 -20.67 -18.80 13.70
CA GLU A 616 -20.43 -18.09 14.96
C GLU A 616 -19.00 -18.38 15.44
N CYS A 617 -18.24 -17.35 15.83
CA CYS A 617 -16.96 -17.57 16.49
C CYS A 617 -17.19 -18.12 17.92
N SER A 618 -16.27 -18.93 18.48
CA SER A 618 -16.36 -19.42 19.87
C SER A 618 -16.51 -18.29 20.91
N ILE A 619 -17.07 -18.59 22.08
CA ILE A 619 -17.16 -17.65 23.22
C ILE A 619 -15.78 -17.21 23.72
N ASP A 620 -14.74 -18.04 23.55
CA ASP A 620 -13.35 -17.68 23.83
C ASP A 620 -12.85 -16.48 22.96
N PHE A 621 -13.59 -16.09 21.92
CA PHE A 621 -13.34 -14.89 21.10
C PHE A 621 -14.09 -13.64 21.61
N GLN A 622 -14.64 -13.64 22.84
CA GLN A 622 -15.24 -12.44 23.44
C GLN A 622 -14.24 -11.28 23.57
N ASP A 623 -12.96 -11.62 23.73
CA ASP A 623 -11.80 -10.73 23.80
C ASP A 623 -11.09 -10.52 22.44
N TYR A 624 -11.81 -10.75 21.33
CA TYR A 624 -11.31 -10.61 19.96
C TYR A 624 -11.02 -9.16 19.58
N THR A 625 -9.91 -8.65 20.05
CA THR A 625 -9.29 -7.43 19.56
C THR A 625 -8.29 -7.81 18.48
N PRO A 626 -8.10 -6.96 17.45
CA PRO A 626 -7.09 -7.11 16.42
C PRO A 626 -5.62 -7.39 16.82
N CYS A 627 -5.35 -7.66 18.09
CA CYS A 627 -4.07 -7.64 18.77
C CYS A 627 -4.18 -8.54 20.02
N THR A 628 -3.45 -9.65 20.08
CA THR A 628 -3.42 -10.86 20.97
C THR A 628 -3.62 -10.86 22.51
N ASP A 629 -3.80 -12.08 23.07
CA ASP A 629 -3.99 -12.55 24.47
C ASP A 629 -2.70 -13.19 25.13
N PRO A 630 -2.59 -13.35 26.49
CA PRO A 630 -1.36 -13.76 27.19
C PRO A 630 -1.45 -15.05 28.07
N ARG A 631 -0.31 -15.71 28.38
CA ARG A 631 -0.11 -16.52 29.63
C ARG A 631 1.36 -16.91 29.98
N VAL A 632 1.96 -16.24 30.98
CA VAL A 632 2.80 -16.64 32.15
C VAL A 632 3.86 -17.80 32.08
N MET A 633 5.15 -17.57 32.46
CA MET A 633 5.80 -17.72 33.80
C MET A 633 7.36 -17.71 33.71
N PHE A 634 8.03 -16.98 34.60
CA PHE A 634 9.50 -16.90 34.80
C PHE A 634 9.90 -17.65 36.08
N THR A 635 11.08 -18.27 36.08
CA THR A 635 11.87 -18.55 37.29
C THR A 635 13.32 -18.12 37.06
N ASP A 636 13.90 -17.48 38.08
CA ASP A 636 15.29 -17.03 38.27
C ASP A 636 15.72 -15.65 37.74
N CYS A 637 15.35 -14.60 38.49
CA CYS A 637 16.21 -13.45 38.84
C CYS A 637 15.60 -12.66 40.03
N SER A 638 16.39 -12.49 41.11
CA SER A 638 16.09 -11.89 42.42
C SER A 638 15.92 -10.35 42.42
N PRO A 639 15.56 -9.67 43.53
CA PRO A 639 14.33 -9.67 44.31
C PRO A 639 13.56 -8.36 43.99
N PHE A 640 12.87 -8.34 42.86
CA PHE A 640 11.86 -7.32 42.54
C PHE A 640 10.60 -8.09 42.17
N PHE A 641 9.43 -7.60 42.61
CA PHE A 641 8.07 -8.14 42.40
C PHE A 641 7.54 -9.12 43.46
N HIS A 642 6.46 -8.69 44.11
CA HIS A 642 5.53 -9.44 44.95
C HIS A 642 4.13 -8.92 44.56
N VAL A 643 3.04 -9.66 44.32
CA VAL A 643 2.63 -11.09 44.35
C VAL A 643 1.38 -11.18 43.42
N ILE A 644 1.07 -12.32 42.79
CA ILE A 644 -0.30 -12.88 42.67
C ILE A 644 -0.29 -14.30 42.08
N GLU A 645 -1.05 -15.16 42.75
CA GLU A 645 -1.36 -16.56 42.46
C GLU A 645 -2.30 -16.79 41.26
N LEU A 646 -2.25 -18.04 40.79
CA LEU A 646 -2.87 -18.65 39.60
C LEU A 646 -4.39 -18.84 39.69
N VAL A 647 -5.06 -18.84 38.52
CA VAL A 647 -6.17 -19.75 38.16
C VAL A 647 -6.10 -20.06 36.64
N GLU A 648 -6.29 -21.32 36.26
CA GLU A 648 -6.36 -21.90 34.89
C GLU A 648 -7.53 -21.32 34.06
N GLU A 649 -7.49 -21.15 32.72
CA GLU A 649 -8.09 -22.08 31.73
C GLU A 649 -8.01 -21.58 30.26
N SER A 650 -8.12 -22.52 29.30
CA SER A 650 -8.48 -22.47 27.84
C SER A 650 -7.76 -21.62 26.78
N PHE A 651 -7.27 -22.32 25.74
CA PHE A 651 -6.59 -21.86 24.52
C PHE A 651 -7.41 -20.86 23.66
N ILE A 652 -6.88 -19.65 23.45
CA ILE A 652 -7.38 -18.69 22.44
C ILE A 652 -6.41 -18.73 21.24
N ILE A 653 -6.91 -19.14 20.06
CA ILE A 653 -6.20 -18.99 18.78
C ILE A 653 -6.52 -17.58 18.28
N ASP A 654 -5.60 -16.65 18.52
CA ASP A 654 -5.73 -15.24 18.19
C ASP A 654 -5.57 -15.00 16.69
N TYR A 655 -6.63 -14.48 16.08
CA TYR A 655 -6.59 -13.85 14.79
C TYR A 655 -6.13 -12.39 15.02
N VAL A 656 -5.40 -11.79 14.08
CA VAL A 656 -5.29 -10.33 13.82
C VAL A 656 -3.94 -9.62 14.08
N CYS A 657 -3.79 -8.50 13.33
CA CYS A 657 -3.02 -7.24 13.36
C CYS A 657 -2.09 -6.87 14.52
N LEU A 658 -1.63 -7.79 15.37
CA LEU A 658 -0.62 -7.60 16.43
C LEU A 658 -0.48 -8.92 17.20
N ASN A 659 0.64 -9.63 17.04
CA ASN A 659 0.79 -11.01 17.53
C ASN A 659 1.75 -11.16 18.75
N LEU A 660 1.22 -11.38 19.95
CA LEU A 660 1.90 -11.78 21.21
C LEU A 660 2.06 -13.30 21.40
N GLN A 661 1.66 -14.20 20.48
CA GLN A 661 1.94 -15.63 20.65
C GLN A 661 3.46 -15.97 20.65
N ARG A 662 4.32 -14.99 20.35
CA ARG A 662 5.78 -15.09 20.44
C ARG A 662 6.39 -14.73 21.81
N TRP A 663 5.56 -14.47 22.81
CA TRP A 663 5.99 -13.83 24.06
C TRP A 663 6.82 -14.71 25.02
N LYS A 664 6.82 -16.04 24.89
CA LYS A 664 7.48 -16.92 25.89
C LYS A 664 9.01 -17.06 25.81
N LYS A 665 9.70 -16.39 24.88
CA LYS A 665 11.11 -16.75 24.59
C LYS A 665 12.12 -15.59 24.47
N TYR A 666 11.68 -14.34 24.46
CA TYR A 666 12.59 -13.20 24.24
C TYR A 666 12.34 -12.09 25.25
N ILE A 667 13.22 -12.03 26.25
CA ILE A 667 13.36 -10.90 27.15
C ILE A 667 14.37 -9.96 26.46
N SER A 668 13.89 -9.05 25.61
CA SER A 668 14.74 -7.97 25.11
C SER A 668 13.93 -6.69 24.87
N ARG A 669 14.57 -5.55 25.11
CA ARG A 669 14.00 -4.18 25.13
C ARG A 669 13.57 -3.63 23.75
N GLN A 670 12.99 -4.43 22.84
CA GLN A 670 12.74 -4.01 21.44
C GLN A 670 11.32 -3.44 21.20
N PRO A 671 11.18 -2.22 20.62
CA PRO A 671 9.89 -1.53 20.36
C PRO A 671 8.97 -2.15 19.29
N THR A 672 9.48 -3.03 18.44
CA THR A 672 8.75 -3.60 17.28
C THR A 672 7.63 -4.57 17.67
N LEU A 673 7.61 -5.03 18.92
CA LEU A 673 6.71 -6.07 19.42
C LEU A 673 5.27 -5.59 19.70
N LEU A 674 5.02 -4.28 19.72
CA LEU A 674 3.71 -3.65 19.96
C LEU A 674 3.12 -2.97 18.71
N GLU A 675 3.69 -3.20 17.53
CA GLU A 675 3.25 -2.60 16.26
C GLU A 675 2.19 -3.42 15.50
N ARG A 676 1.39 -2.74 14.67
CA ARG A 676 0.31 -3.32 13.85
C ARG A 676 0.82 -4.35 12.81
N HIS A 677 0.38 -5.62 12.90
CA HIS A 677 0.80 -6.79 12.06
C HIS A 677 -0.36 -7.67 11.55
N CYS A 678 -1.01 -7.33 10.43
CA CYS A 678 -2.24 -8.01 9.99
C CYS A 678 -2.05 -9.45 9.50
N PRO A 679 -2.97 -10.38 9.82
CA PRO A 679 -2.86 -11.76 9.41
C PRO A 679 -2.95 -11.85 7.89
N PRO A 680 -2.20 -12.77 7.26
CA PRO A 680 -2.33 -13.07 5.85
C PRO A 680 -3.78 -13.36 5.46
N LYS A 681 -4.16 -13.12 4.20
CA LYS A 681 -5.54 -13.36 3.71
C LYS A 681 -6.04 -14.79 4.01
N ALA A 682 -5.14 -15.78 3.97
CA ALA A 682 -5.45 -17.19 4.25
C ALA A 682 -5.86 -17.45 5.72
N GLU A 683 -5.48 -16.56 6.63
CA GLU A 683 -5.74 -16.66 8.07
C GLU A 683 -6.86 -15.70 8.51
N ARG A 684 -7.70 -15.19 7.61
CA ARG A 684 -8.84 -14.36 8.02
C ARG A 684 -10.03 -15.25 8.38
N LYS A 685 -10.58 -15.09 9.59
CA LYS A 685 -11.85 -15.75 9.95
C LYS A 685 -13.02 -15.06 9.26
N GLU A 686 -13.88 -15.90 8.68
CA GLU A 686 -15.17 -15.49 8.13
C GLU A 686 -16.30 -15.84 9.12
N CYS A 687 -16.28 -15.26 10.33
CA CYS A 687 -17.28 -15.52 11.37
C CYS A 687 -17.77 -14.24 12.06
N LEU A 688 -18.96 -14.29 12.65
CA LEU A 688 -19.53 -13.18 13.41
C LEU A 688 -19.11 -13.26 14.89
N VAL A 689 -18.74 -12.12 15.48
CA VAL A 689 -18.21 -12.05 16.85
C VAL A 689 -19.37 -11.90 17.86
N PRO A 690 -19.62 -12.88 18.74
CA PRO A 690 -20.74 -12.82 19.68
C PRO A 690 -20.51 -11.74 20.77
N PRO A 691 -21.59 -11.16 21.33
CA PRO A 691 -21.49 -10.28 22.50
C PRO A 691 -21.13 -11.08 23.77
N PRO A 692 -20.59 -10.42 24.82
CA PRO A 692 -20.33 -11.07 26.09
C PRO A 692 -21.61 -11.52 26.80
N ASN A 693 -21.48 -12.48 27.71
CA ASN A 693 -22.60 -12.99 28.50
C ASN A 693 -23.22 -11.87 29.35
N GLY A 694 -24.54 -11.70 29.25
CA GLY A 694 -25.24 -10.63 29.95
C GLY A 694 -25.01 -9.23 29.37
N TYR A 695 -24.58 -9.11 28.11
CA TYR A 695 -24.46 -7.83 27.40
C TYR A 695 -25.72 -6.97 27.55
N LYS A 696 -25.51 -5.68 27.84
CA LYS A 696 -26.56 -4.68 27.98
C LYS A 696 -26.36 -3.54 26.98
N PRO A 697 -27.43 -2.88 26.51
CA PRO A 697 -27.28 -1.62 25.78
C PRO A 697 -26.44 -0.62 26.58
N PRO A 698 -25.52 0.13 25.93
CA PRO A 698 -24.68 1.11 26.60
C PRO A 698 -25.51 2.13 27.39
N ILE A 699 -24.95 2.61 28.50
CA ILE A 699 -25.55 3.69 29.29
C ILE A 699 -25.66 4.94 28.41
N ARG A 700 -26.73 5.73 28.56
CA ARG A 700 -26.95 6.92 27.73
C ARG A 700 -26.02 8.06 28.11
N TRP A 701 -25.60 8.84 27.12
CA TRP A 701 -24.82 10.07 27.33
C TRP A 701 -25.70 11.13 28.01
N PRO A 702 -25.19 11.96 28.95
CA PRO A 702 -23.79 12.07 29.41
C PRO A 702 -23.42 11.12 30.54
N LYS A 703 -24.38 10.36 31.10
CA LYS A 703 -24.13 9.49 32.25
C LYS A 703 -23.08 8.42 31.97
N SER A 704 -23.04 7.92 30.73
CA SER A 704 -22.02 6.96 30.28
C SER A 704 -20.58 7.46 30.42
N ARG A 705 -20.36 8.78 30.51
CA ARG A 705 -19.04 9.35 30.77
C ARG A 705 -18.46 8.79 32.06
N ASP A 706 -19.26 8.55 33.10
CA ASP A 706 -18.75 8.23 34.43
C ASP A 706 -19.08 6.79 34.87
N GLU A 707 -19.92 6.07 34.12
CA GLU A 707 -20.27 4.68 34.40
C GLU A 707 -20.42 3.82 33.13
N CYS A 708 -20.06 2.54 33.20
CA CYS A 708 -20.36 1.53 32.17
C CYS A 708 -20.76 0.19 32.78
N TRP A 709 -21.43 -0.68 32.01
CA TRP A 709 -21.83 -2.01 32.49
C TRP A 709 -20.62 -2.92 32.65
N TYR A 710 -20.56 -3.64 33.77
CA TYR A 710 -19.53 -4.65 34.01
C TYR A 710 -19.59 -5.76 32.95
N SER A 711 -20.80 -6.21 32.60
CA SER A 711 -21.01 -7.31 31.64
C SER A 711 -20.59 -6.96 30.21
N ASN A 712 -20.45 -5.69 29.87
CA ASN A 712 -19.98 -5.26 28.54
C ASN A 712 -18.45 -5.29 28.41
N VAL A 713 -17.73 -5.17 29.54
CA VAL A 713 -16.26 -5.21 29.61
C VAL A 713 -15.82 -6.00 30.87
N PRO A 714 -16.05 -7.33 30.91
CA PRO A 714 -15.85 -8.12 32.14
C PRO A 714 -14.36 -8.33 32.43
N ASN A 715 -13.75 -7.40 33.18
CA ASN A 715 -12.32 -7.45 33.54
C ASN A 715 -12.13 -7.36 35.07
N GLU A 716 -12.00 -8.51 35.74
CA GLU A 716 -11.77 -8.56 37.18
C GLU A 716 -10.38 -8.09 37.60
N TRP A 717 -9.37 -8.37 36.76
CA TRP A 717 -7.98 -8.13 37.09
C TRP A 717 -7.70 -6.63 37.24
N ILE A 718 -8.19 -5.80 36.31
CA ILE A 718 -7.98 -4.35 36.37
C ILE A 718 -8.71 -3.73 37.58
N ASN A 719 -9.88 -4.27 37.94
CA ASN A 719 -10.62 -3.87 39.14
C ASN A 719 -9.83 -4.17 40.42
N LYS A 720 -9.23 -5.36 40.53
CA LYS A 720 -8.39 -5.73 41.69
C LYS A 720 -7.11 -4.88 41.76
N GLN A 721 -6.42 -4.68 40.64
CA GLN A 721 -5.11 -4.01 40.60
C GLN A 721 -5.14 -2.48 40.68
N LYS A 722 -6.20 -1.84 40.16
CA LYS A 722 -6.24 -0.37 39.99
C LYS A 722 -7.26 0.33 40.89
N SER A 723 -8.00 -0.44 41.71
CA SER A 723 -8.93 0.11 42.71
C SER A 723 -8.25 1.10 43.67
N GLY A 724 -7.05 0.77 44.17
CA GLY A 724 -6.26 1.64 45.06
C GLY A 724 -5.75 2.93 44.43
N GLN A 725 -5.80 3.06 43.10
CA GLN A 725 -5.44 4.30 42.38
C GLN A 725 -6.67 5.13 41.98
N HIS A 726 -7.87 4.69 42.36
CA HIS A 726 -9.14 5.33 42.00
C HIS A 726 -9.34 5.53 40.48
N TRP A 727 -8.80 4.64 39.64
CA TRP A 727 -9.03 4.69 38.18
C TRP A 727 -10.46 4.27 37.83
N LEU A 728 -10.89 3.17 38.43
CA LEU A 728 -12.21 2.57 38.28
C LEU A 728 -12.56 1.81 39.57
N LYS A 729 -13.86 1.69 39.85
CA LYS A 729 -14.40 0.92 40.96
C LYS A 729 -15.65 0.17 40.50
N LYS A 730 -15.74 -1.13 40.80
CA LYS A 730 -16.99 -1.89 40.59
C LYS A 730 -17.99 -1.57 41.70
N GLU A 731 -19.20 -1.14 41.33
CA GLU A 731 -20.35 -0.95 42.22
C GLU A 731 -21.56 -1.69 41.64
N GLY A 732 -21.97 -2.77 42.30
CA GLY A 732 -23.02 -3.66 41.78
C GLY A 732 -22.65 -4.24 40.41
N ASP A 733 -23.48 -3.99 39.40
CA ASP A 733 -23.32 -4.44 38.01
C ASP A 733 -22.64 -3.41 37.10
N LYS A 734 -22.06 -2.34 37.67
CA LYS A 734 -21.40 -1.25 36.94
C LYS A 734 -19.95 -1.05 37.35
N PHE A 735 -19.17 -0.52 36.42
CA PHE A 735 -17.93 0.19 36.70
C PHE A 735 -18.19 1.68 36.79
N ILE A 736 -17.65 2.30 37.83
CA ILE A 736 -17.67 3.74 38.07
C ILE A 736 -16.25 4.28 37.86
N PHE A 737 -16.13 5.42 37.17
CA PHE A 737 -14.87 6.07 36.82
C PHE A 737 -14.74 7.40 37.58
N PRO A 738 -14.26 7.39 38.85
CA PRO A 738 -14.18 8.59 39.66
C PRO A 738 -13.09 9.58 39.18
N GLY A 739 -12.35 9.21 38.13
CA GLY A 739 -11.35 10.07 37.50
C GLY A 739 -10.09 10.25 38.34
N GLY A 740 -9.77 9.32 39.24
CA GLY A 740 -8.53 9.30 40.01
C GLY A 740 -7.41 8.55 39.28
N GLY A 741 -6.17 8.85 39.64
CA GLY A 741 -4.99 8.18 39.08
C GLY A 741 -3.69 8.69 39.65
N THR A 742 -2.57 8.03 39.29
CA THR A 742 -1.26 8.32 39.92
C THR A 742 -0.89 9.79 39.84
N MET A 743 -1.13 10.42 38.69
CA MET A 743 -0.81 11.84 38.47
C MET A 743 -1.96 12.79 38.78
N PHE A 744 -3.14 12.27 39.11
CA PHE A 744 -4.33 13.05 39.45
C PHE A 744 -4.98 12.52 40.74
N PRO A 745 -4.25 12.57 41.88
CA PRO A 745 -4.72 12.02 43.16
C PRO A 745 -5.95 12.77 43.72
N ASN A 746 -6.14 14.03 43.32
CA ASN A 746 -7.30 14.85 43.70
C ASN A 746 -8.42 14.85 42.64
N GLY A 747 -8.37 13.92 41.69
CA GLY A 747 -9.30 13.81 40.57
C GLY A 747 -8.86 14.56 39.31
N VAL A 748 -9.27 14.05 38.15
CA VAL A 748 -8.93 14.57 36.83
C VAL A 748 -9.46 15.99 36.59
N GLY A 749 -10.60 16.36 37.19
CA GLY A 749 -11.16 17.72 37.08
C GLY A 749 -10.18 18.78 37.57
N LYS A 750 -9.64 18.62 38.80
CA LYS A 750 -8.65 19.56 39.36
C LYS A 750 -7.35 19.57 38.57
N TYR A 751 -6.96 18.44 37.99
CA TYR A 751 -5.80 18.36 37.11
C TYR A 751 -6.02 19.19 35.83
N VAL A 752 -7.20 19.07 35.21
CA VAL A 752 -7.55 19.88 34.03
C VAL A 752 -7.70 21.36 34.40
N ASP A 753 -8.27 21.71 35.54
CA ASP A 753 -8.36 23.10 36.01
C ASP A 753 -6.97 23.72 36.19
N LEU A 754 -6.04 22.96 36.78
CA LEU A 754 -4.64 23.35 36.90
C LEU A 754 -3.99 23.57 35.53
N MET A 755 -4.26 22.69 34.55
CA MET A 755 -3.79 22.86 33.17
C MET A 755 -4.39 24.11 32.52
N GLN A 756 -5.67 24.41 32.74
CA GLN A 756 -6.30 25.63 32.21
C GLN A 756 -5.73 26.91 32.82
N ASP A 757 -5.24 26.87 34.05
CA ASP A 757 -4.48 27.98 34.65
C ASP A 757 -3.05 28.08 34.11
N MET A 758 -2.53 26.97 33.59
CA MET A 758 -1.23 26.94 32.92
C MET A 758 -1.32 27.40 31.47
N ILE A 759 -2.40 27.04 30.75
CA ILE A 759 -2.64 27.23 29.33
C ILE A 759 -3.99 27.96 29.14
N PRO A 760 -4.01 29.31 29.18
CA PRO A 760 -5.24 30.11 29.03
C PRO A 760 -6.00 29.82 27.74
N GLU A 761 -5.32 29.42 26.67
CA GLU A 761 -5.84 29.05 25.35
C GLU A 761 -6.81 27.85 25.38
N MET A 762 -6.86 27.11 26.50
CA MET A 762 -7.87 26.09 26.75
C MET A 762 -9.25 26.67 27.08
N LYS A 763 -9.39 27.99 27.31
CA LYS A 763 -10.65 28.63 27.74
C LYS A 763 -11.37 29.39 26.61
N ASP A 764 -10.68 29.74 25.53
CA ASP A 764 -11.17 30.71 24.55
C ASP A 764 -11.45 30.13 23.15
N GLY A 765 -11.41 28.80 23.01
CA GLY A 765 -11.65 28.09 21.75
C GLY A 765 -10.42 28.00 20.84
N THR A 766 -9.24 28.47 21.28
CA THR A 766 -7.98 28.32 20.54
C THR A 766 -7.57 26.84 20.45
N ILE A 767 -7.56 26.12 21.57
CA ILE A 767 -7.33 24.67 21.59
C ILE A 767 -8.64 23.93 21.38
N ARG A 768 -8.69 22.99 20.43
CA ARG A 768 -9.88 22.18 20.19
C ARG A 768 -9.60 20.70 19.93
N THR A 769 -8.44 20.32 19.43
CA THR A 769 -8.06 18.91 19.18
C THR A 769 -6.83 18.54 20.01
N ALA A 770 -6.91 17.41 20.71
CA ALA A 770 -5.80 16.89 21.49
C ALA A 770 -5.55 15.39 21.24
N ILE A 771 -4.30 14.95 21.40
CA ILE A 771 -3.93 13.53 21.43
C ILE A 771 -3.39 13.16 22.81
N ASP A 772 -3.83 12.02 23.33
CA ASP A 772 -3.44 11.53 24.65
C ASP A 772 -2.74 10.17 24.52
N THR A 773 -1.46 10.10 24.87
CA THR A 773 -0.59 8.95 24.63
C THR A 773 -0.36 8.13 25.89
N GLY A 774 -0.60 6.81 25.80
CA GLY A 774 -0.52 5.89 26.95
C GLY A 774 -1.68 6.02 27.94
N CYS A 775 -2.75 6.71 27.54
CA CYS A 775 -3.88 6.96 28.43
C CYS A 775 -4.68 5.69 28.68
N GLY A 776 -4.85 5.34 29.96
CA GLY A 776 -5.60 4.17 30.39
C GLY A 776 -7.08 4.22 29.98
N VAL A 777 -7.93 4.75 30.85
CA VAL A 777 -9.40 4.73 30.64
C VAL A 777 -9.95 6.03 30.03
N ALA A 778 -9.11 6.85 29.40
CA ALA A 778 -9.46 8.13 28.76
C ALA A 778 -10.15 9.18 29.66
N SER A 779 -9.93 9.14 30.99
CA SER A 779 -10.57 10.08 31.92
C SER A 779 -10.17 11.55 31.67
N TRP A 780 -8.93 11.80 31.20
CA TRP A 780 -8.49 13.15 30.81
C TRP A 780 -9.28 13.66 29.60
N GLY A 781 -9.32 12.87 28.52
CA GLY A 781 -10.11 13.20 27.32
C GLY A 781 -11.61 13.36 27.61
N GLY A 782 -12.17 12.51 28.47
CA GLY A 782 -13.58 12.62 28.89
C GLY A 782 -13.90 13.92 29.64
N ASN A 783 -12.98 14.42 30.47
CA ASN A 783 -13.16 15.67 31.21
C ASN A 783 -13.00 16.93 30.32
N LEU A 784 -12.25 16.80 29.22
CA LEU A 784 -12.04 17.88 28.25
C LEU A 784 -13.26 18.12 27.33
N LEU A 785 -14.15 17.15 27.18
CA LEU A 785 -15.38 17.30 26.39
C LEU A 785 -16.26 18.45 26.89
N ASP A 786 -16.38 18.62 28.21
CA ASP A 786 -17.13 19.71 28.85
C ASP A 786 -16.53 21.09 28.57
N ARG A 787 -15.26 21.14 28.13
CA ARG A 787 -14.52 22.36 27.79
C ARG A 787 -14.46 22.60 26.28
N GLY A 788 -15.20 21.81 25.49
CA GLY A 788 -15.19 21.91 24.05
C GLY A 788 -13.89 21.42 23.40
N ILE A 789 -13.06 20.64 24.10
CA ILE A 789 -11.82 20.08 23.56
C ILE A 789 -12.02 18.59 23.25
N LEU A 790 -11.84 18.22 21.97
CA LEU A 790 -11.99 16.86 21.47
C LEU A 790 -10.64 16.14 21.52
N THR A 791 -10.56 15.12 22.37
CA THR A 791 -9.32 14.35 22.59
C THR A 791 -9.43 12.97 21.96
N LEU A 792 -8.40 12.55 21.22
CA LEU A 792 -8.22 11.18 20.77
C LEU A 792 -7.23 10.45 21.70
N SER A 793 -7.73 9.48 22.47
CA SER A 793 -6.89 8.66 23.36
C SER A 793 -6.27 7.47 22.63
N LEU A 794 -4.96 7.30 22.78
CA LEU A 794 -4.14 6.27 22.15
C LEU A 794 -3.47 5.41 23.23
N ALA A 795 -3.72 4.10 23.22
CA ALA A 795 -3.01 3.15 24.06
C ALA A 795 -2.85 1.77 23.37
N PRO A 796 -1.79 1.02 23.72
CA PRO A 796 -1.63 -0.36 23.26
C PRO A 796 -2.57 -1.32 24.04
N ARG A 797 -2.70 -2.55 23.55
CA ARG A 797 -3.26 -3.65 24.36
C ARG A 797 -2.14 -4.27 25.20
N ASP A 798 -1.89 -3.69 26.37
CA ASP A 798 -0.88 -4.16 27.33
C ASP A 798 -1.48 -5.11 28.39
N ASN A 799 -0.76 -5.35 29.50
CA ASN A 799 -1.23 -6.17 30.63
C ASN A 799 -2.57 -5.70 31.22
N HIS A 800 -3.02 -4.47 30.93
CA HIS A 800 -4.30 -3.92 31.36
C HIS A 800 -5.47 -4.22 30.40
N ARG A 801 -5.20 -4.87 29.25
CA ARG A 801 -6.10 -5.53 28.27
C ARG A 801 -7.32 -4.80 27.68
N ALA A 802 -7.93 -3.81 28.36
CA ALA A 802 -9.24 -3.24 28.01
C ALA A 802 -9.31 -1.69 28.15
N GLN A 803 -8.18 -1.02 28.30
CA GLN A 803 -8.07 0.42 28.58
C GLN A 803 -8.93 1.32 27.67
N ILE A 804 -8.69 1.24 26.36
CA ILE A 804 -9.44 1.98 25.32
C ILE A 804 -10.83 1.39 25.06
N GLN A 805 -11.08 0.12 25.40
CA GLN A 805 -12.44 -0.44 25.36
C GLN A 805 -13.35 0.26 26.38
N PHE A 806 -12.87 0.54 27.59
CA PHE A 806 -13.61 1.34 28.56
C PHE A 806 -13.89 2.75 28.05
N ALA A 807 -12.93 3.38 27.39
CA ALA A 807 -13.11 4.72 26.81
C ALA A 807 -14.25 4.73 25.77
N LEU A 808 -14.21 3.79 24.82
CA LEU A 808 -15.24 3.66 23.80
C LEU A 808 -16.58 3.26 24.40
N GLU A 809 -16.60 2.40 25.42
CA GLU A 809 -17.83 2.02 26.11
C GLU A 809 -18.54 3.22 26.77
N ARG A 810 -17.76 4.15 27.30
CA ARG A 810 -18.23 5.39 27.93
C ARG A 810 -18.62 6.49 26.94
N GLY A 811 -18.29 6.33 25.67
CA GLY A 811 -18.55 7.33 24.63
C GLY A 811 -17.45 8.39 24.46
N ILE A 812 -16.20 8.02 24.76
CA ILE A 812 -15.00 8.88 24.67
C ILE A 812 -14.15 8.46 23.46
N PRO A 813 -13.65 9.40 22.63
CA PRO A 813 -12.87 9.05 21.44
C PRO A 813 -11.55 8.35 21.78
N ALA A 814 -11.32 7.20 21.16
CA ALA A 814 -10.16 6.37 21.41
C ALA A 814 -9.82 5.49 20.19
N ILE A 815 -8.54 5.15 20.06
CA ILE A 815 -8.02 4.23 19.04
C ILE A 815 -6.89 3.38 19.61
N LEU A 816 -6.76 2.14 19.13
CA LEU A 816 -5.61 1.30 19.44
C LEU A 816 -4.39 1.77 18.67
N GLY A 817 -3.26 1.89 19.35
CA GLY A 817 -1.98 2.11 18.69
C GLY A 817 -0.85 2.40 19.67
N VAL A 818 0.36 2.45 19.12
CA VAL A 818 1.60 2.69 19.84
C VAL A 818 2.46 3.64 19.03
N ILE A 819 3.27 4.45 19.70
CA ILE A 819 4.35 5.19 19.04
C ILE A 819 5.56 4.25 18.98
N SER A 820 5.97 3.85 17.78
CA SER A 820 7.08 2.91 17.56
C SER A 820 7.84 3.23 16.26
N THR A 821 8.21 2.24 15.45
CA THR A 821 8.97 2.37 14.20
C THR A 821 8.15 2.90 13.03
N GLN A 822 6.83 3.03 13.16
CA GLN A 822 5.94 3.64 12.17
C GLN A 822 5.30 4.93 12.70
N ARG A 823 5.10 5.90 11.80
CA ARG A 823 4.34 7.13 12.06
C ARG A 823 2.93 6.79 12.52
N LEU A 824 2.39 7.61 13.41
CA LEU A 824 0.96 7.56 13.74
C LEU A 824 0.15 7.91 12.49
N PRO A 825 -1.06 7.34 12.31
CA PRO A 825 -1.86 7.46 11.08
C PRO A 825 -2.56 8.83 10.94
N PHE A 826 -1.84 9.90 11.27
CA PHE A 826 -2.28 11.29 11.24
C PHE A 826 -1.32 12.13 10.36
N PRO A 827 -1.83 13.11 9.60
CA PRO A 827 -0.99 14.04 8.85
C PRO A 827 -0.19 14.95 9.79
N SER A 828 0.74 15.71 9.21
CA SER A 828 1.48 16.71 10.00
C SER A 828 0.52 17.79 10.52
N ASN A 829 0.87 18.42 11.64
CA ASN A 829 0.12 19.54 12.23
C ASN A 829 -1.37 19.24 12.55
N SER A 830 -1.70 17.97 12.82
CA SER A 830 -3.05 17.49 13.14
C SER A 830 -3.63 18.08 14.43
N PHE A 831 -2.87 18.07 15.52
CA PHE A 831 -3.38 18.38 16.86
C PHE A 831 -2.95 19.76 17.37
N ASP A 832 -3.82 20.39 18.18
CA ASP A 832 -3.52 21.65 18.89
C ASP A 832 -2.67 21.37 20.15
N MET A 833 -2.85 20.20 20.77
CA MET A 833 -2.15 19.80 22.00
C MET A 833 -1.88 18.27 22.03
N ALA A 834 -0.75 17.87 22.60
CA ALA A 834 -0.41 16.48 22.88
C ALA A 834 -0.12 16.29 24.38
N HIS A 835 -0.57 15.17 24.94
CA HIS A 835 -0.47 14.88 26.37
C HIS A 835 0.06 13.47 26.63
N CYS A 836 0.87 13.35 27.67
CA CYS A 836 1.27 12.09 28.30
C CYS A 836 1.28 12.25 29.82
N SER A 837 0.60 11.33 30.51
CA SER A 837 0.63 11.22 31.97
C SER A 837 1.17 9.86 32.38
N ARG A 838 2.45 9.82 32.80
CA ARG A 838 3.17 8.60 33.16
C ARG A 838 2.98 7.47 32.11
N CYS A 839 3.11 7.81 30.83
CA CYS A 839 2.81 6.90 29.71
C CYS A 839 3.89 5.84 29.45
N LEU A 840 5.00 5.84 30.20
CA LEU A 840 6.13 4.90 30.06
C LEU A 840 6.76 4.87 28.64
N ILE A 841 6.55 5.92 27.85
CA ILE A 841 7.20 6.10 26.55
C ILE A 841 8.60 6.67 26.81
N PRO A 842 9.68 6.03 26.32
CA PRO A 842 11.02 6.53 26.51
C PRO A 842 11.32 7.62 25.47
N TRP A 843 10.84 8.83 25.76
CA TRP A 843 10.77 9.97 24.83
C TRP A 843 12.10 10.38 24.17
N THR A 844 13.22 10.15 24.85
CA THR A 844 14.57 10.52 24.39
C THR A 844 15.34 9.36 23.74
N GLU A 845 14.81 8.13 23.80
CA GLU A 845 15.42 6.95 23.20
C GLU A 845 15.21 6.90 21.68
N PHE A 846 15.99 6.05 20.98
CA PHE A 846 15.94 5.91 19.51
C PHE A 846 16.13 7.24 18.77
N GLY A 847 17.02 8.09 19.30
CA GLY A 847 17.21 9.45 18.80
C GLY A 847 16.04 10.39 19.10
N GLY A 848 15.11 10.03 19.98
CA GLY A 848 13.93 10.86 20.21
C GLY A 848 12.90 10.79 19.08
N ALA A 849 12.92 9.73 18.28
CA ALA A 849 11.94 9.49 17.20
C ALA A 849 10.48 9.62 17.68
N TYR A 850 10.20 9.24 18.94
CA TYR A 850 8.87 9.36 19.53
C TYR A 850 8.45 10.81 19.78
N LEU A 851 9.36 11.64 20.28
CA LEU A 851 9.13 13.07 20.41
C LEU A 851 9.04 13.75 19.05
N LEU A 852 9.85 13.35 18.09
CA LEU A 852 9.82 13.87 16.73
C LEU A 852 8.50 13.55 16.02
N GLU A 853 7.90 12.39 16.31
CA GLU A 853 6.55 12.07 15.86
C GLU A 853 5.48 12.98 16.51
N ILE A 854 5.61 13.27 17.82
CA ILE A 854 4.75 14.27 18.48
C ILE A 854 4.94 15.66 17.86
N HIS A 855 6.18 16.06 17.59
CA HIS A 855 6.49 17.33 16.93
C HIS A 855 5.85 17.41 15.55
N ARG A 856 5.90 16.35 14.75
CA ARG A 856 5.29 16.30 13.42
C ARG A 856 3.79 16.55 13.49
N ILE A 857 3.08 15.90 14.42
CA ILE A 857 1.61 15.96 14.50
C ILE A 857 1.07 17.16 15.29
N VAL A 858 1.87 17.83 16.11
CA VAL A 858 1.47 19.06 16.81
C VAL A 858 1.75 20.28 15.94
N ARG A 859 0.73 21.14 15.75
CA ARG A 859 0.84 22.34 14.90
C ARG A 859 1.75 23.43 15.50
N PRO A 860 2.26 24.38 14.70
CA PRO A 860 3.03 25.52 15.22
C PRO A 860 2.24 26.30 16.27
N GLY A 861 2.88 26.72 17.36
CA GLY A 861 2.20 27.32 18.52
C GLY A 861 1.46 26.33 19.43
N GLY A 862 1.34 25.06 19.05
CA GLY A 862 0.69 24.01 19.83
C GLY A 862 1.51 23.54 21.04
N PHE A 863 0.86 22.79 21.92
CA PHE A 863 1.41 22.44 23.24
C PHE A 863 1.72 20.94 23.38
N TRP A 864 2.84 20.62 24.02
CA TRP A 864 3.14 19.28 24.53
C TRP A 864 3.18 19.29 26.05
N VAL A 865 2.43 18.37 26.66
CA VAL A 865 2.26 18.29 28.11
C VAL A 865 2.75 16.94 28.61
N LEU A 866 3.74 16.96 29.51
CA LEU A 866 4.24 15.77 30.19
C LEU A 866 3.96 15.90 31.68
N SER A 867 3.37 14.84 32.25
CA SER A 867 3.17 14.70 33.69
C SER A 867 3.79 13.44 34.26
N GLY A 868 4.57 13.60 35.33
CA GLY A 868 5.33 12.53 35.98
C GLY A 868 6.81 12.55 35.60
N PRO A 869 7.59 11.52 35.98
CA PRO A 869 9.04 11.49 35.72
C PRO A 869 9.40 11.78 34.25
N PRO A 870 10.42 12.62 33.98
CA PRO A 870 11.36 13.19 34.94
C PRO A 870 10.96 14.55 35.56
N ILE A 871 9.70 14.98 35.43
CA ILE A 871 9.24 16.29 35.93
C ILE A 871 9.21 16.32 37.47
N ASN A 872 9.61 17.46 38.05
CA ASN A 872 9.66 17.67 39.51
C ASN A 872 10.51 16.64 40.29
N TYR A 873 11.55 16.10 39.65
CA TYR A 873 12.46 15.11 40.25
C TYR A 873 13.04 15.56 41.60
N LYS A 874 13.28 16.87 41.77
CA LYS A 874 13.85 17.49 42.99
C LYS A 874 13.02 17.21 44.24
N ARG A 875 11.70 17.05 44.10
CA ARG A 875 10.78 16.82 45.23
C ARG A 875 10.23 15.39 45.29
N ARG A 876 10.23 14.64 44.17
CA ARG A 876 9.50 13.36 44.07
C ARG A 876 10.29 12.16 43.55
N TRP A 877 11.62 12.15 43.54
CA TRP A 877 12.41 11.02 43.00
C TRP A 877 12.28 9.68 43.76
N ARG A 878 12.12 9.69 45.10
CA ARG A 878 12.17 8.46 45.94
C ARG A 878 11.02 7.46 45.71
N GLY A 879 9.94 7.86 45.03
CA GLY A 879 8.76 7.02 44.80
C GLY A 879 8.77 6.22 43.49
N TRP A 880 9.81 6.36 42.65
CA TRP A 880 9.79 5.86 41.26
C TRP A 880 10.77 4.73 40.95
N ASN A 881 11.48 4.20 41.95
CA ASN A 881 12.48 3.15 41.77
C ASN A 881 13.60 3.53 40.78
N THR A 882 14.03 4.80 40.79
CA THR A 882 15.12 5.35 39.99
C THR A 882 16.08 6.15 40.88
N THR A 883 17.32 6.38 40.43
CA THR A 883 18.25 7.27 41.14
C THR A 883 17.96 8.74 40.82
N ILE A 884 18.39 9.65 41.69
CA ILE A 884 18.25 11.10 41.45
C ILE A 884 19.08 11.54 40.24
N GLU A 885 20.24 10.93 40.02
CA GLU A 885 21.14 11.19 38.90
C GLU A 885 20.50 10.79 37.57
N ALA A 886 19.81 9.63 37.52
CA ALA A 886 19.10 9.18 36.33
C ALA A 886 17.97 10.15 35.96
N GLN A 887 17.22 10.64 36.94
CA GLN A 887 16.13 11.60 36.73
C GLN A 887 16.64 12.96 36.24
N ILE A 888 17.78 13.42 36.76
CA ILE A 888 18.45 14.65 36.28
C ILE A 888 18.86 14.48 34.82
N SER A 889 19.58 13.39 34.50
CA SER A 889 20.01 13.07 33.13
C SER A 889 18.82 13.01 32.17
N ASP A 890 17.74 12.34 32.55
CA ASP A 890 16.55 12.20 31.70
C ASP A 890 15.86 13.54 31.48
N TYR A 891 15.77 14.40 32.50
CA TYR A 891 15.24 15.75 32.37
C TYR A 891 16.10 16.63 31.46
N GLU A 892 17.42 16.60 31.61
CA GLU A 892 18.36 17.38 30.79
C GLU A 892 18.31 16.96 29.32
N LYS A 893 18.38 15.65 29.03
CA LYS A 893 18.22 15.11 27.67
C LYS A 893 16.89 15.51 27.06
N LEU A 894 15.81 15.47 27.85
CA LEU A 894 14.48 15.86 27.40
C LEU A 894 14.44 17.35 27.02
N GLN A 895 15.01 18.22 27.86
CA GLN A 895 15.07 19.66 27.59
C GLN A 895 15.94 20.00 26.38
N GLU A 896 17.10 19.36 26.24
CA GLU A 896 18.00 19.53 25.10
C GLU A 896 17.28 19.17 23.79
N LEU A 897 16.68 17.98 23.74
CA LEU A 897 15.96 17.50 22.57
C LEU A 897 14.78 18.42 22.22
N LEU A 898 13.96 18.80 23.19
CA LEU A 898 12.84 19.72 22.94
C LEU A 898 13.31 21.09 22.42
N THR A 899 14.39 21.64 22.99
CA THR A 899 14.95 22.92 22.56
C THR A 899 15.44 22.85 21.12
N SER A 900 16.13 21.76 20.76
CA SER A 900 16.59 21.50 19.39
C SER A 900 15.43 21.35 18.38
N MET A 901 14.27 20.89 18.85
CA MET A 901 13.04 20.75 18.07
C MET A 901 12.17 22.02 18.07
N CYS A 902 12.69 23.14 18.54
CA CYS A 902 11.98 24.43 18.63
C CYS A 902 10.75 24.42 19.55
N PHE A 903 10.79 23.61 20.61
CA PHE A 903 9.92 23.77 21.75
C PHE A 903 10.55 24.68 22.80
N LYS A 904 9.72 25.50 23.46
CA LYS A 904 10.10 26.31 24.61
C LYS A 904 9.29 25.88 25.83
N LEU A 905 9.94 25.78 26.99
CA LEU A 905 9.21 25.55 28.23
C LEU A 905 8.26 26.72 28.48
N PHE A 906 6.97 26.45 28.42
CA PHE A 906 5.91 27.44 28.57
C PHE A 906 5.59 27.67 30.04
N LYS A 907 5.37 26.57 30.78
CA LYS A 907 5.07 26.62 32.22
C LYS A 907 5.33 25.28 32.89
N GLU A 908 5.87 25.31 34.10
CA GLU A 908 6.03 24.13 34.95
C GLU A 908 5.34 24.41 36.30
N LYS A 909 4.47 23.52 36.75
CA LYS A 909 3.78 23.65 38.04
C LYS A 909 3.47 22.28 38.62
N GLY A 910 4.02 22.00 39.81
CA GLY A 910 3.90 20.67 40.42
C GLY A 910 4.59 19.62 39.54
N ASP A 911 3.90 18.53 39.22
CA ASP A 911 4.43 17.45 38.37
C ASP A 911 4.09 17.63 36.88
N ILE A 912 3.63 18.81 36.47
CA ILE A 912 3.22 19.12 35.10
C ILE A 912 4.23 20.08 34.48
N ALA A 913 4.75 19.72 33.31
CA ALA A 913 5.50 20.62 32.45
C ALA A 913 4.82 20.74 31.09
N VAL A 914 4.72 21.98 30.62
CA VAL A 914 4.11 22.36 29.35
C VAL A 914 5.17 23.00 28.48
N TRP A 915 5.34 22.49 27.27
CA TRP A 915 6.16 23.11 26.24
C TRP A 915 5.30 23.58 25.09
N GLN A 916 5.67 24.71 24.49
CA GLN A 916 5.02 25.27 23.32
C GLN A 916 5.96 25.19 22.12
N LYS A 917 5.47 24.64 21.01
CA LYS A 917 6.17 24.61 19.73
C LYS A 917 6.22 26.04 19.17
N SER A 918 7.36 26.42 18.59
CA SER A 918 7.51 27.74 17.95
C SER A 918 6.36 28.02 16.96
N GLU A 919 5.84 29.26 16.99
CA GLU A 919 4.80 29.72 16.07
C GLU A 919 5.37 29.98 14.67
N ASP A 920 6.63 30.40 14.59
CA ASP A 920 7.32 30.66 13.33
C ASP A 920 8.46 29.65 13.07
N ASN A 921 8.92 29.64 11.82
CA ASN A 921 10.00 28.78 11.37
C ASN A 921 11.41 29.36 11.63
N ASN A 922 11.54 30.56 12.21
CA ASN A 922 12.84 31.22 12.38
C ASN A 922 13.78 30.44 13.30
N CYS A 923 13.21 29.69 14.25
CA CYS A 923 13.98 28.81 15.13
C CYS A 923 14.75 27.74 14.34
N TYR A 924 14.18 27.21 13.26
CA TYR A 924 14.83 26.18 12.44
C TYR A 924 16.00 26.71 11.62
N ASN A 925 16.09 28.03 11.39
CA ASN A 925 17.23 28.66 10.70
C ASN A 925 18.55 28.49 11.47
N LYS A 926 18.47 28.22 12.78
CA LYS A 926 19.63 27.99 13.64
C LYS A 926 20.04 26.52 13.70
N VAL A 927 19.24 25.61 13.15
CA VAL A 927 19.55 24.19 13.09
C VAL A 927 20.61 23.98 12.01
N VAL A 928 21.85 23.78 12.44
CA VAL A 928 22.99 23.50 11.54
C VAL A 928 22.80 22.10 10.95
N ARG A 929 23.17 21.89 9.67
CA ARG A 929 23.03 20.58 9.00
C ARG A 929 23.69 19.42 9.75
N ASP A 930 24.70 19.71 10.58
CA ASP A 930 25.49 18.71 11.32
C ASP A 930 25.06 18.55 12.79
N THR A 931 24.02 19.25 13.24
CA THR A 931 23.48 19.13 14.61
C THR A 931 22.25 18.23 14.66
N TYR A 932 22.23 17.32 15.63
CA TYR A 932 21.11 16.42 15.86
C TYR A 932 20.01 17.08 16.72
N PRO A 933 18.70 16.90 16.41
CA PRO A 933 18.14 16.26 15.22
C PRO A 933 18.16 17.20 14.01
N HIS A 934 18.48 16.64 12.83
CA HIS A 934 18.53 17.38 11.56
C HIS A 934 17.12 17.54 10.97
N ILE A 935 16.95 18.46 10.02
CA ILE A 935 15.71 18.61 9.24
C ILE A 935 15.59 17.47 8.23
N CYS A 936 14.41 16.85 8.10
CA CYS A 936 14.18 15.78 7.14
C CYS A 936 14.40 16.28 5.68
N ASP A 937 15.24 15.60 4.91
CA ASP A 937 15.63 15.99 3.54
C ASP A 937 15.40 14.91 2.46
N ASP A 938 14.77 13.80 2.85
CA ASP A 938 14.60 12.58 2.05
C ASP A 938 13.43 12.59 1.04
N GLY A 939 12.82 13.76 0.83
CA GLY A 939 11.76 13.96 -0.17
C GLY A 939 10.42 13.27 0.13
N LEU A 940 10.26 12.65 1.31
CA LEU A 940 9.00 12.03 1.71
C LEU A 940 8.04 13.08 2.29
N GLU A 941 6.79 13.02 1.86
CA GLU A 941 5.75 13.97 2.25
C GLU A 941 5.51 13.98 3.79
N PRO A 942 5.60 15.13 4.48
CA PRO A 942 5.17 15.34 5.87
C PRO A 942 3.84 14.68 6.31
N ASP A 943 2.84 14.67 5.43
CA ASP A 943 1.48 14.17 5.65
C ASP A 943 1.32 12.67 5.33
N SER A 944 2.35 12.03 4.76
CA SER A 944 2.38 10.58 4.58
C SER A 944 2.55 9.87 5.92
N ALA A 945 1.58 9.02 6.28
CA ALA A 945 1.49 8.44 7.61
C ALA A 945 1.17 6.94 7.64
N TRP A 946 0.40 6.42 6.67
CA TRP A 946 0.04 5.00 6.64
C TRP A 946 1.25 4.11 6.30
N TYR A 947 1.59 3.16 7.18
CA TYR A 947 2.79 2.31 7.07
C TYR A 947 4.10 3.05 6.78
N THR A 948 4.16 4.34 7.11
CA THR A 948 5.33 5.18 6.86
C THR A 948 6.28 5.07 8.04
N PRO A 949 7.57 4.74 7.86
CA PRO A 949 8.51 4.64 8.97
C PRO A 949 8.65 5.97 9.74
N SER A 950 8.70 5.87 11.07
CA SER A 950 9.10 6.95 11.98
C SER A 950 10.53 7.37 11.68
N ARG A 951 10.86 8.65 11.91
CA ARG A 951 12.19 9.19 11.65
C ARG A 951 12.73 10.00 12.82
N ALA A 952 14.05 9.94 12.93
CA ALA A 952 14.86 10.72 13.84
C ALA A 952 15.29 12.07 13.19
N CYS A 953 14.33 12.78 12.58
CA CYS A 953 14.54 14.09 11.95
C CYS A 953 13.34 15.04 12.16
N ILE A 954 13.58 16.35 12.10
CA ILE A 954 12.57 17.40 12.27
C ILE A 954 11.79 17.59 10.97
N VAL A 955 10.46 17.47 11.05
CA VAL A 955 9.55 17.88 9.97
C VAL A 955 9.18 19.34 10.15
N VAL A 956 9.77 20.22 9.34
CA VAL A 956 9.52 21.67 9.39
C VAL A 956 8.14 21.98 8.80
N PRO A 957 7.29 22.80 9.46
CA PRO A 957 6.03 23.27 8.89
C PRO A 957 6.26 23.96 7.54
N ASP A 958 5.45 23.65 6.52
CA ASP A 958 5.62 24.21 5.18
C ASP A 958 5.39 25.73 5.19
N PRO A 959 6.40 26.56 4.82
CA PRO A 959 6.32 28.01 4.86
C PRO A 959 5.32 28.59 3.85
N LYS A 960 4.82 27.79 2.90
CA LYS A 960 3.79 28.21 1.94
C LYS A 960 2.47 28.53 2.63
N PHE A 961 2.18 27.87 3.74
CA PHE A 961 0.94 28.05 4.48
C PHE A 961 1.17 28.98 5.67
N LYS A 962 0.62 30.20 5.57
CA LYS A 962 0.79 31.25 6.58
C LYS A 962 -0.14 31.05 7.77
N GLU A 963 -1.26 30.35 7.56
CA GLU A 963 -2.31 30.14 8.56
C GLU A 963 -2.31 28.70 9.10
N LEU A 964 -1.12 28.16 9.43
CA LEU A 964 -1.00 26.84 10.09
C LEU A 964 -0.86 26.92 11.60
N GLY A 965 -0.40 28.05 12.11
CA GLY A 965 -0.15 28.25 13.53
C GLY A 965 -1.45 28.29 14.32
N LEU A 966 -1.39 27.81 15.56
CA LEU A 966 -2.51 27.79 16.49
C LEU A 966 -3.13 29.19 16.70
N SER A 967 -2.31 30.25 16.68
CA SER A 967 -2.73 31.66 16.78
C SER A 967 -3.34 32.23 15.50
N SER A 968 -3.04 31.62 14.34
CA SER A 968 -3.45 32.11 13.01
C SER A 968 -4.74 31.50 12.49
N ILE A 969 -5.06 30.26 12.90
CA ILE A 969 -6.31 29.61 12.52
C ILE A 969 -7.50 30.23 13.26
N ALA A 970 -8.69 30.16 12.66
CA ALA A 970 -9.92 30.58 13.32
C ALA A 970 -10.14 29.80 14.64
N LYS A 971 -10.67 30.48 15.66
CA LYS A 971 -11.04 29.84 16.92
C LYS A 971 -12.24 28.92 16.74
N TRP A 972 -12.46 28.05 17.72
CA TRP A 972 -13.66 27.24 17.80
C TRP A 972 -14.84 28.07 18.33
N PRO A 973 -16.03 28.00 17.71
CA PRO A 973 -16.45 27.08 16.63
C PRO A 973 -16.31 27.61 15.19
N GLU A 974 -15.79 28.83 14.98
CA GLU A 974 -15.71 29.48 13.67
C GLU A 974 -14.96 28.63 12.64
N ARG A 975 -13.87 27.95 13.05
CA ARG A 975 -13.05 27.10 12.16
C ARG A 975 -13.79 25.95 11.47
N LEU A 976 -14.98 25.57 11.94
CA LEU A 976 -15.83 24.58 11.25
C LEU A 976 -16.24 25.02 9.85
N ASN A 977 -16.42 26.32 9.64
CA ASN A 977 -17.01 26.89 8.43
C ASN A 977 -16.02 27.71 7.60
N VAL A 978 -14.80 27.92 8.10
CA VAL A 978 -13.71 28.61 7.39
C VAL A 978 -12.94 27.59 6.56
N PRO A 979 -12.85 27.75 5.22
CA PRO A 979 -12.02 26.87 4.40
C PRO A 979 -10.54 27.05 4.74
N PRO A 980 -9.81 26.00 5.16
CA PRO A 980 -8.40 26.12 5.54
C PRO A 980 -7.47 26.24 4.33
N GLU A 981 -6.29 26.84 4.48
CA GLU A 981 -5.32 27.02 3.39
C GLU A 981 -4.88 25.69 2.75
N ARG A 982 -4.76 24.62 3.55
CA ARG A 982 -4.40 23.27 3.08
C ARG A 982 -5.45 22.64 2.16
N ILE A 983 -6.62 23.25 1.98
CA ILE A 983 -7.56 22.81 0.93
C ILE A 983 -6.96 22.90 -0.48
N SER A 984 -5.98 23.79 -0.68
CA SER A 984 -5.26 23.93 -1.95
C SER A 984 -4.35 22.74 -2.28
N MET A 985 -4.02 21.90 -1.28
CA MET A 985 -3.27 20.65 -1.48
C MET A 985 -4.15 19.51 -2.01
N VAL A 986 -5.46 19.61 -1.80
CA VAL A 986 -6.41 18.59 -2.26
C VAL A 986 -6.66 18.78 -3.75
N HIS A 987 -6.52 17.72 -4.54
CA HIS A 987 -6.82 17.77 -5.98
C HIS A 987 -8.28 18.21 -6.21
N ARG A 988 -8.49 19.29 -6.97
CA ARG A 988 -9.79 19.98 -7.18
C ARG A 988 -10.41 20.57 -5.90
N GLY A 989 -9.64 20.66 -4.81
CA GLY A 989 -10.00 21.37 -3.59
C GLY A 989 -10.14 22.86 -3.84
N SER A 990 -11.19 23.46 -3.29
CA SER A 990 -11.42 24.90 -3.34
C SER A 990 -12.36 25.33 -2.24
N ALA A 991 -12.32 26.61 -1.85
CA ALA A 991 -13.28 27.19 -0.92
C ALA A 991 -14.74 27.00 -1.38
N LYS A 992 -14.99 26.98 -2.69
CA LYS A 992 -16.30 26.65 -3.26
C LYS A 992 -16.69 25.19 -3.03
N ALA A 993 -15.77 24.25 -3.27
CA ALA A 993 -16.01 22.82 -3.02
C ALA A 993 -16.27 22.54 -1.53
N PHE A 994 -15.53 23.18 -0.63
CA PHE A 994 -15.75 23.11 0.82
C PHE A 994 -17.14 23.60 1.24
N ARG A 995 -17.54 24.79 0.79
CA ARG A 995 -18.86 25.35 1.10
C ARG A 995 -19.99 24.51 0.50
N HIS A 996 -19.75 23.93 -0.68
CA HIS A 996 -20.69 22.99 -1.29
C HIS A 996 -20.84 21.72 -0.46
N ASP A 997 -19.74 21.13 0.02
CA ASP A 997 -19.75 19.96 0.92
C ASP A 997 -20.56 20.25 2.20
N ASN A 998 -20.34 21.40 2.86
CA ASN A 998 -21.13 21.81 4.02
C ASN A 998 -22.63 21.91 3.71
N SER A 999 -22.98 22.52 2.56
CA SER A 999 -24.37 22.69 2.15
C SER A 999 -25.04 21.34 1.84
N LYS A 1000 -24.30 20.44 1.17
CA LYS A 1000 -24.73 19.07 0.87
C LYS A 1000 -25.05 18.32 2.16
N TRP A 1001 -24.11 18.28 3.09
CA TRP A 1001 -24.26 17.52 4.34
C TRP A 1001 -25.33 18.08 5.27
N LYS A 1002 -25.52 19.41 5.31
CA LYS A 1002 -26.64 20.01 6.03
C LYS A 1002 -27.99 19.49 5.53
N LYS A 1003 -28.17 19.38 4.21
CA LYS A 1003 -29.41 18.84 3.61
C LYS A 1003 -29.56 17.34 3.88
N GLN A 1004 -28.51 16.56 3.65
CA GLN A 1004 -28.55 15.10 3.78
C GLN A 1004 -28.78 14.64 5.21
N THR A 1005 -28.14 15.30 6.18
CA THR A 1005 -28.29 14.96 7.59
C THR A 1005 -29.71 15.22 8.10
N LEU A 1006 -30.36 16.31 7.64
CA LEU A 1006 -31.78 16.55 7.94
C LEU A 1006 -32.68 15.43 7.41
N TYR A 1007 -32.35 14.85 6.27
CA TYR A 1007 -33.08 13.69 5.73
C TYR A 1007 -32.77 12.41 6.53
N TYR A 1008 -31.50 12.17 6.88
CA TYR A 1008 -31.10 11.03 7.69
C TYR A 1008 -31.77 11.01 9.07
N LYS A 1009 -31.96 12.18 9.71
CA LYS A 1009 -32.71 12.30 10.98
C LYS A 1009 -34.19 11.91 10.85
N LYS A 1010 -34.79 12.05 9.66
CA LYS A 1010 -36.15 11.56 9.40
C LYS A 1010 -36.17 10.03 9.24
N LEU A 1011 -35.14 9.48 8.60
CA LEU A 1011 -35.01 8.04 8.42
C LEU A 1011 -34.70 7.34 9.75
N ILE A 1012 -33.80 7.90 10.57
CA ILE A 1012 -33.40 7.36 11.88
C ILE A 1012 -33.69 8.44 12.93
N PRO A 1013 -34.86 8.41 13.58
CA PRO A 1013 -35.22 9.37 14.63
C PRO A 1013 -34.27 9.36 15.84
N ASP A 1014 -33.53 8.28 16.03
CA ASP A 1014 -32.50 8.18 17.09
C ASP A 1014 -31.26 9.06 16.79
N LEU A 1015 -31.02 9.44 15.52
CA LEU A 1015 -29.91 10.31 15.12
C LEU A 1015 -30.14 11.74 15.61
N GLY A 1016 -29.25 12.22 16.47
CA GLY A 1016 -29.39 13.51 17.15
C GLY A 1016 -29.91 13.42 18.58
N THR A 1017 -30.16 12.20 19.09
CA THR A 1017 -30.53 11.93 20.48
C THR A 1017 -29.36 11.33 21.26
N ASP A 1018 -29.53 11.15 22.58
CA ASP A 1018 -28.57 10.46 23.46
C ASP A 1018 -28.40 8.96 23.16
N LYS A 1019 -29.15 8.43 22.19
CA LYS A 1019 -29.11 7.02 21.80
C LYS A 1019 -27.94 6.64 20.88
N ILE A 1020 -27.40 7.61 20.15
CA ILE A 1020 -26.26 7.45 19.25
C ILE A 1020 -25.16 8.38 19.75
N ARG A 1021 -23.96 7.84 20.04
CA ARG A 1021 -22.84 8.60 20.58
C ARG A 1021 -21.57 8.42 19.76
N ASN A 1022 -21.14 7.18 19.55
CA ASN A 1022 -19.93 6.84 18.82
C ASN A 1022 -20.26 6.62 17.35
N VAL A 1023 -19.83 7.53 16.48
CA VAL A 1023 -20.11 7.49 15.05
C VAL A 1023 -18.81 7.37 14.26
N MET A 1024 -18.82 6.59 13.18
CA MET A 1024 -17.70 6.51 12.25
C MET A 1024 -18.18 6.87 10.85
N ASP A 1025 -17.51 7.83 10.23
CA ASP A 1025 -17.65 8.14 8.82
C ASP A 1025 -16.52 7.44 8.06
N MET A 1026 -16.85 6.36 7.36
CA MET A 1026 -15.88 5.43 6.79
C MET A 1026 -15.22 5.96 5.51
N ASN A 1027 -15.81 6.99 4.89
CA ASN A 1027 -15.34 7.61 3.64
C ASN A 1027 -15.47 9.13 3.67
N THR A 1028 -14.69 9.79 4.52
CA THR A 1028 -14.82 11.22 4.73
C THR A 1028 -14.11 12.01 3.62
N ALA A 1029 -14.82 12.97 3.02
CA ALA A 1029 -14.22 14.02 2.20
C ALA A 1029 -13.61 15.12 3.08
N TYR A 1030 -14.31 16.26 3.27
CA TYR A 1030 -13.81 17.39 4.06
C TYR A 1030 -14.30 17.41 5.52
N GLY A 1031 -15.04 16.38 5.98
CA GLY A 1031 -15.66 16.36 7.32
C GLY A 1031 -17.02 17.07 7.40
N GLY A 1032 -17.69 17.30 6.27
CA GLY A 1032 -19.00 17.96 6.25
C GLY A 1032 -20.09 17.17 6.98
N PHE A 1033 -20.06 15.84 6.97
CA PHE A 1033 -20.98 15.00 7.76
C PHE A 1033 -20.84 15.28 9.26
N ALA A 1034 -19.60 15.30 9.77
CA ALA A 1034 -19.34 15.65 11.15
C ALA A 1034 -19.71 17.08 11.52
N THR A 1035 -19.55 18.00 10.57
CA THR A 1035 -19.95 19.40 10.75
C THR A 1035 -21.46 19.56 10.86
N ALA A 1036 -22.23 18.80 10.07
CA ALA A 1036 -23.69 18.84 10.10
C ALA A 1036 -24.30 18.30 11.40
N LEU A 1037 -23.56 17.43 12.12
CA LEU A 1037 -23.96 16.81 13.38
C LEU A 1037 -23.30 17.45 14.61
N ILE A 1038 -22.60 18.59 14.46
CA ILE A 1038 -21.75 19.10 15.54
C ILE A 1038 -22.49 19.51 16.83
N ASN A 1039 -23.78 19.86 16.70
CA ASN A 1039 -24.64 20.24 17.82
C ASN A 1039 -25.39 19.04 18.43
N ASP A 1040 -25.23 17.85 17.85
CA ASP A 1040 -25.81 16.62 18.38
C ASP A 1040 -24.85 16.00 19.41
N PRO A 1041 -25.31 15.14 20.33
CA PRO A 1041 -24.46 14.54 21.37
C PRO A 1041 -23.53 13.43 20.84
N VAL A 1042 -22.99 13.57 19.62
CA VAL A 1042 -22.15 12.58 18.94
C VAL A 1042 -20.69 13.02 18.87
N TRP A 1043 -19.78 12.08 18.67
CA TRP A 1043 -18.46 12.35 18.13
C TRP A 1043 -18.23 11.42 16.94
N ILE A 1044 -17.48 11.91 15.95
CA ILE A 1044 -17.29 11.21 14.68
C ILE A 1044 -15.81 10.95 14.46
N MET A 1045 -15.46 9.67 14.30
CA MET A 1045 -14.20 9.24 13.71
C MET A 1045 -14.30 9.42 12.20
N ASN A 1046 -13.60 10.42 11.66
CA ASN A 1046 -13.53 10.64 10.22
C ASN A 1046 -12.42 9.78 9.61
N VAL A 1047 -12.75 8.88 8.70
CA VAL A 1047 -11.78 7.95 8.12
C VAL A 1047 -11.52 8.33 6.66
N VAL A 1048 -10.25 8.51 6.34
CA VAL A 1048 -9.78 8.74 4.96
C VAL A 1048 -9.01 7.51 4.52
N SER A 1049 -9.40 6.91 3.39
CA SER A 1049 -8.68 5.77 2.82
C SER A 1049 -7.23 6.16 2.52
N SER A 1050 -6.27 5.30 2.89
CA SER A 1050 -4.84 5.53 2.60
C SER A 1050 -4.52 5.52 1.10
N TYR A 1051 -5.48 5.17 0.25
CA TYR A 1051 -5.37 5.14 -1.21
C TYR A 1051 -6.23 6.21 -1.90
N ALA A 1052 -6.98 7.00 -1.13
CA ALA A 1052 -7.77 8.12 -1.63
C ALA A 1052 -6.97 9.43 -1.60
N THR A 1053 -7.54 10.48 -2.18
CA THR A 1053 -6.99 11.84 -2.06
C THR A 1053 -6.90 12.24 -0.60
N ASN A 1054 -5.72 12.70 -0.16
CA ASN A 1054 -5.50 13.07 1.22
C ASN A 1054 -6.27 14.35 1.62
N THR A 1055 -7.45 14.18 2.23
CA THR A 1055 -8.27 15.27 2.77
C THR A 1055 -8.14 15.41 4.29
N LEU A 1056 -7.42 14.49 4.95
CA LEU A 1056 -7.31 14.44 6.41
C LEU A 1056 -6.70 15.72 7.03
N PRO A 1057 -5.71 16.40 6.42
CA PRO A 1057 -5.21 17.68 6.92
C PRO A 1057 -6.31 18.75 7.00
N VAL A 1058 -7.24 18.78 6.05
CA VAL A 1058 -8.38 19.72 6.03
C VAL A 1058 -9.34 19.40 7.18
N ILE A 1059 -9.57 18.12 7.50
CA ILE A 1059 -10.43 17.69 8.60
C ILE A 1059 -9.88 18.18 9.95
N PHE A 1060 -8.57 18.04 10.17
CA PHE A 1060 -7.91 18.52 11.39
C PHE A 1060 -7.87 20.05 11.50
N ASP A 1061 -7.73 20.79 10.40
CA ASP A 1061 -7.79 22.25 10.43
C ASP A 1061 -9.18 22.79 10.82
N ARG A 1062 -10.24 22.07 10.46
CA ARG A 1062 -11.61 22.36 10.92
C ARG A 1062 -11.85 22.03 12.39
N GLY A 1063 -10.89 21.37 13.05
CA GLY A 1063 -11.01 20.89 14.42
C GLY A 1063 -11.86 19.67 14.64
N LEU A 1064 -11.85 18.79 13.65
CA LEU A 1064 -12.39 17.44 13.75
C LEU A 1064 -11.22 16.46 13.93
N ILE A 1065 -11.50 15.24 14.39
CA ILE A 1065 -10.51 14.16 14.49
C ILE A 1065 -10.74 13.13 13.40
N GLY A 1066 -9.67 12.48 12.95
CA GLY A 1066 -9.76 11.39 11.98
C GLY A 1066 -8.48 10.57 11.92
N THR A 1067 -8.48 9.56 11.05
CA THR A 1067 -7.36 8.65 10.85
C THR A 1067 -7.28 8.20 9.39
N PHE A 1068 -6.07 7.92 8.92
CA PHE A 1068 -5.91 7.07 7.74
C PHE A 1068 -6.27 5.63 8.08
N HIS A 1069 -6.84 4.92 7.11
CA HIS A 1069 -7.07 3.49 7.22
C HIS A 1069 -7.10 2.79 5.86
N ASP A 1070 -6.59 1.57 5.79
CA ASP A 1070 -6.82 0.65 4.68
C ASP A 1070 -7.93 -0.33 5.05
N TRP A 1071 -9.10 -0.17 4.44
CA TRP A 1071 -10.27 -1.02 4.67
C TRP A 1071 -10.12 -2.46 4.17
N CYS A 1072 -9.02 -2.77 3.49
CA CYS A 1072 -8.62 -4.16 3.21
C CYS A 1072 -8.08 -4.88 4.46
N GLU A 1073 -7.88 -4.17 5.56
CA GLU A 1073 -7.35 -4.66 6.83
C GLU A 1073 -8.31 -4.36 7.99
N ALA A 1074 -8.08 -4.96 9.16
CA ALA A 1074 -8.90 -4.67 10.34
C ALA A 1074 -8.58 -3.28 10.91
N PHE A 1075 -9.63 -2.58 11.35
CA PHE A 1075 -9.56 -1.27 11.99
C PHE A 1075 -9.05 -1.39 13.42
N SER A 1076 -8.21 -0.45 13.85
CA SER A 1076 -7.57 -0.43 15.17
C SER A 1076 -8.55 -0.05 16.31
N THR A 1077 -9.58 -0.86 16.54
CA THR A 1077 -10.60 -0.69 17.59
C THR A 1077 -11.04 -2.04 18.18
N TYR A 1078 -11.65 -2.03 19.37
CA TYR A 1078 -12.32 -3.21 19.94
C TYR A 1078 -13.64 -3.51 19.22
N PRO A 1079 -14.15 -4.75 19.29
CA PRO A 1079 -15.47 -5.05 18.78
C PRO A 1079 -16.57 -4.27 19.52
N ARG A 1080 -17.65 -3.96 18.81
CA ARG A 1080 -18.89 -3.38 19.37
C ARG A 1080 -18.65 -2.06 20.08
N THR A 1081 -17.89 -1.16 19.46
CA THR A 1081 -17.54 0.14 20.03
C THR A 1081 -18.23 1.32 19.37
N TYR A 1082 -18.94 1.14 18.26
CA TYR A 1082 -19.63 2.22 17.55
C TYR A 1082 -21.15 1.97 17.48
N ASP A 1083 -21.92 3.06 17.59
CA ASP A 1083 -23.39 3.05 17.54
C ASP A 1083 -23.92 3.28 16.11
N LEU A 1084 -23.15 3.99 15.27
CA LEU A 1084 -23.50 4.30 13.89
C LEU A 1084 -22.28 4.23 12.97
N LEU A 1085 -22.39 3.48 11.87
CA LEU A 1085 -21.44 3.53 10.75
C LEU A 1085 -22.08 4.27 9.56
N HIS A 1086 -21.35 5.20 8.96
CA HIS A 1086 -21.78 5.95 7.79
C HIS A 1086 -20.80 5.74 6.63
N LEU A 1087 -21.33 5.52 5.42
CA LEU A 1087 -20.55 5.49 4.19
C LEU A 1087 -21.34 6.08 3.01
N ASP A 1088 -20.71 7.00 2.28
CA ASP A 1088 -21.22 7.63 1.05
C ASP A 1088 -20.23 7.35 -0.10
N GLY A 1089 -20.66 6.56 -1.09
CA GLY A 1089 -19.84 6.17 -2.25
C GLY A 1089 -18.61 5.32 -1.92
N PHE A 1090 -18.58 4.68 -0.74
CA PHE A 1090 -17.44 3.90 -0.24
C PHE A 1090 -17.11 2.67 -1.11
N PHE A 1091 -18.08 1.81 -1.41
CA PHE A 1091 -17.87 0.61 -2.23
C PHE A 1091 -17.63 0.98 -3.70
N THR A 1092 -18.22 2.07 -4.17
CA THR A 1092 -17.85 2.65 -5.47
C THR A 1092 -16.35 3.02 -5.51
N ALA A 1093 -15.78 3.49 -4.39
CA ALA A 1093 -14.37 3.84 -4.30
C ALA A 1093 -13.44 2.62 -4.04
N GLU A 1094 -13.80 1.70 -3.15
CA GLU A 1094 -12.87 0.69 -2.59
C GLU A 1094 -13.09 -0.75 -3.10
N SER A 1095 -14.20 -1.06 -3.77
CA SER A 1095 -14.54 -2.45 -4.17
C SER A 1095 -13.54 -3.13 -5.10
N HIS A 1096 -12.69 -2.36 -5.79
CA HIS A 1096 -11.63 -2.87 -6.64
C HIS A 1096 -10.40 -3.36 -5.84
N ARG A 1097 -10.24 -2.94 -4.58
CA ARG A 1097 -9.09 -3.30 -3.72
C ARG A 1097 -9.43 -4.43 -2.76
N CYS A 1098 -10.64 -4.38 -2.20
CA CYS A 1098 -11.04 -5.24 -1.09
C CYS A 1098 -12.36 -5.93 -1.42
N GLU A 1099 -12.47 -7.22 -1.12
CA GLU A 1099 -13.75 -7.92 -1.26
C GLU A 1099 -14.76 -7.38 -0.22
N MET A 1100 -15.93 -6.99 -0.71
CA MET A 1100 -17.01 -6.38 0.08
C MET A 1100 -17.39 -7.20 1.32
N LYS A 1101 -17.33 -8.54 1.27
CA LYS A 1101 -17.63 -9.41 2.41
C LYS A 1101 -16.72 -9.15 3.61
N TYR A 1102 -15.43 -8.89 3.40
CA TYR A 1102 -14.49 -8.67 4.50
C TYR A 1102 -14.69 -7.30 5.14
N VAL A 1103 -15.01 -6.29 4.34
CA VAL A 1103 -15.38 -4.96 4.88
C VAL A 1103 -16.66 -5.06 5.70
N LEU A 1104 -17.68 -5.77 5.20
CA LEU A 1104 -18.93 -5.95 5.94
C LEU A 1104 -18.72 -6.74 7.24
N LEU A 1105 -17.89 -7.78 7.26
CA LEU A 1105 -17.51 -8.48 8.50
C LEU A 1105 -16.79 -7.58 9.50
N GLU A 1106 -15.91 -6.69 9.02
CA GLU A 1106 -15.26 -5.70 9.88
C GLU A 1106 -16.26 -4.66 10.40
N MET A 1107 -17.21 -4.22 9.56
CA MET A 1107 -18.33 -3.37 10.01
C MET A 1107 -19.17 -4.06 11.09
N ASP A 1108 -19.44 -5.37 10.97
CA ASP A 1108 -20.11 -6.14 12.02
C ASP A 1108 -19.29 -6.18 13.30
N ARG A 1109 -17.99 -6.46 13.21
CA ARG A 1109 -17.11 -6.47 14.37
C ARG A 1109 -17.16 -5.12 15.11
N ILE A 1110 -17.09 -4.01 14.40
CA ILE A 1110 -17.05 -2.65 14.96
C ILE A 1110 -18.42 -2.21 15.53
N LEU A 1111 -19.52 -2.52 14.84
CA LEU A 1111 -20.86 -2.03 15.18
C LEU A 1111 -21.46 -2.76 16.39
N ARG A 1112 -22.07 -2.01 17.30
CA ARG A 1112 -22.79 -2.53 18.47
C ARG A 1112 -24.08 -3.26 18.09
N PRO A 1113 -24.48 -4.30 18.84
CA PRO A 1113 -25.84 -4.82 18.78
C PRO A 1113 -26.86 -3.69 19.00
N GLY A 1114 -27.84 -3.58 18.11
CA GLY A 1114 -28.83 -2.50 18.06
C GLY A 1114 -28.39 -1.23 17.33
N GLY A 1115 -27.10 -1.13 16.96
CA GLY A 1115 -26.54 0.00 16.22
C GLY A 1115 -26.97 0.04 14.75
N TYR A 1116 -26.77 1.20 14.13
CA TYR A 1116 -27.21 1.50 12.77
C TYR A 1116 -26.06 1.58 11.77
N ALA A 1117 -26.35 1.33 10.50
CA ALA A 1117 -25.50 1.71 9.38
C ALA A 1117 -26.30 2.47 8.32
N ILE A 1118 -25.77 3.61 7.87
CA ILE A 1118 -26.32 4.40 6.76
C ILE A 1118 -25.38 4.24 5.56
N ILE A 1119 -25.88 3.60 4.50
CA ILE A 1119 -25.10 3.23 3.33
C ILE A 1119 -25.70 3.92 2.11
N ARG A 1120 -25.03 4.96 1.60
CA ARG A 1120 -25.45 5.69 0.41
C ARG A 1120 -24.58 5.26 -0.78
N GLU A 1121 -25.18 4.52 -1.72
CA GLU A 1121 -24.43 3.87 -2.79
C GLU A 1121 -25.20 3.80 -4.11
N SER A 1122 -24.50 3.40 -5.18
CA SER A 1122 -25.15 3.04 -6.43
C SER A 1122 -26.12 1.86 -6.24
N ILE A 1123 -27.17 1.78 -7.06
CA ILE A 1123 -28.18 0.72 -6.96
C ILE A 1123 -27.54 -0.67 -6.97
N TYR A 1124 -26.53 -0.86 -7.83
CA TYR A 1124 -25.74 -2.08 -7.94
C TYR A 1124 -25.18 -2.57 -6.60
N PHE A 1125 -24.50 -1.70 -5.84
CA PHE A 1125 -23.95 -2.09 -4.54
C PHE A 1125 -25.04 -2.27 -3.48
N THR A 1126 -26.10 -1.46 -3.50
CA THR A 1126 -27.16 -1.60 -2.49
C THR A 1126 -27.84 -2.96 -2.53
N ASP A 1127 -28.08 -3.56 -3.70
CA ASP A 1127 -28.69 -4.90 -3.76
C ASP A 1127 -27.76 -6.00 -3.23
N ALA A 1128 -26.47 -5.91 -3.56
CA ALA A 1128 -25.47 -6.87 -3.09
C ALA A 1128 -25.25 -6.78 -1.57
N ILE A 1129 -25.16 -5.56 -1.03
CA ILE A 1129 -24.99 -5.31 0.41
C ILE A 1129 -26.21 -5.83 1.18
N SER A 1130 -27.43 -5.53 0.70
CA SER A 1130 -28.66 -6.01 1.35
C SER A 1130 -28.68 -7.54 1.48
N THR A 1131 -28.23 -8.26 0.45
CA THR A 1131 -28.14 -9.73 0.46
C THR A 1131 -27.14 -10.25 1.51
N ILE A 1132 -25.94 -9.67 1.59
CA ILE A 1132 -24.92 -10.10 2.56
C ILE A 1132 -25.35 -9.76 3.99
N CYS A 1133 -25.89 -8.55 4.21
CA CYS A 1133 -26.39 -8.11 5.52
C CYS A 1133 -27.48 -9.03 6.08
N LYS A 1134 -28.38 -9.57 5.24
CA LYS A 1134 -29.34 -10.59 5.66
C LYS A 1134 -28.65 -11.84 6.23
N GLY A 1135 -27.59 -12.31 5.57
CA GLY A 1135 -26.76 -13.43 6.03
C GLY A 1135 -26.01 -13.15 7.34
N MET A 1136 -25.74 -11.88 7.64
CA MET A 1136 -25.10 -11.41 8.88
C MET A 1136 -26.10 -11.09 10.00
N ARG A 1137 -27.40 -11.39 9.81
CA ARG A 1137 -28.49 -11.09 10.77
C ARG A 1137 -28.76 -9.59 10.96
N TRP A 1138 -28.48 -8.76 9.96
CA TRP A 1138 -28.85 -7.34 9.94
C TRP A 1138 -30.22 -7.12 9.28
N GLU A 1139 -30.99 -6.17 9.79
CA GLU A 1139 -32.24 -5.71 9.18
C GLU A 1139 -32.01 -4.46 8.36
N CYS A 1140 -32.21 -4.52 7.04
CA CYS A 1140 -31.99 -3.39 6.14
C CYS A 1140 -33.26 -2.99 5.41
N ARG A 1141 -33.52 -1.68 5.33
CA ARG A 1141 -34.54 -1.07 4.46
C ARG A 1141 -33.88 -0.18 3.41
N LYS A 1142 -34.40 -0.21 2.19
CA LYS A 1142 -33.93 0.61 1.07
C LYS A 1142 -34.84 1.84 0.94
N GLU A 1143 -34.23 3.01 0.86
CA GLU A 1143 -34.88 4.32 0.85
C GLU A 1143 -34.40 5.14 -0.35
N ASP A 1144 -35.24 6.07 -0.79
CA ASP A 1144 -34.87 7.07 -1.77
C ASP A 1144 -33.88 8.09 -1.19
N THR A 1145 -33.13 8.76 -2.06
CA THR A 1145 -32.32 9.91 -1.64
C THR A 1145 -33.20 11.13 -1.40
N GLU A 1146 -32.67 12.13 -0.71
CA GLU A 1146 -33.33 13.40 -0.41
C GLU A 1146 -33.77 14.21 -1.66
N ASN A 1147 -33.30 13.82 -2.85
CA ASN A 1147 -33.64 14.42 -4.14
C ASN A 1147 -34.35 13.46 -5.11
N GLY A 1148 -34.69 12.24 -4.68
CA GLY A 1148 -35.30 11.24 -5.57
C GLY A 1148 -34.38 10.73 -6.69
N SER A 1149 -33.07 10.69 -6.46
CA SER A 1149 -32.07 10.17 -7.42
C SER A 1149 -32.44 8.78 -7.96
N SER A 1150 -32.35 8.62 -9.28
CA SER A 1150 -32.55 7.33 -9.96
C SER A 1150 -31.27 6.48 -10.04
N ILE A 1151 -30.11 7.04 -9.70
CA ILE A 1151 -28.79 6.36 -9.82
C ILE A 1151 -28.22 5.87 -8.49
N GLN A 1152 -28.69 6.42 -7.36
CA GLN A 1152 -28.22 6.10 -6.01
C GLN A 1152 -29.41 5.86 -5.08
N LYS A 1153 -29.22 4.99 -4.09
CA LYS A 1153 -30.19 4.71 -3.02
C LYS A 1153 -29.50 4.75 -1.65
N ILE A 1154 -30.31 4.84 -0.61
CA ILE A 1154 -29.84 4.74 0.78
C ILE A 1154 -30.32 3.40 1.34
N LEU A 1155 -29.41 2.63 1.92
CA LEU A 1155 -29.76 1.53 2.80
C LEU A 1155 -29.60 1.98 4.24
N VAL A 1156 -30.65 1.77 5.04
CA VAL A 1156 -30.58 1.89 6.48
C VAL A 1156 -30.64 0.50 7.09
N CYS A 1157 -29.54 0.08 7.70
CA CYS A 1157 -29.41 -1.23 8.33
C CYS A 1157 -29.31 -1.12 9.85
N GLN A 1158 -29.84 -2.10 10.57
CA GLN A 1158 -29.73 -2.24 12.02
C GLN A 1158 -29.21 -3.64 12.37
N LYS A 1159 -28.18 -3.70 13.23
CA LYS A 1159 -27.60 -4.97 13.69
C LYS A 1159 -28.45 -5.57 14.81
N LYS A 1160 -28.85 -6.84 14.68
CA LYS A 1160 -29.58 -7.55 15.74
C LYS A 1160 -28.68 -8.00 16.89
N LEU A 1161 -29.25 -8.04 18.10
CA LEU A 1161 -28.66 -8.76 19.23
C LEU A 1161 -28.95 -10.26 19.08
N TRP A 1162 -27.90 -11.08 19.17
CA TRP A 1162 -27.99 -12.53 19.17
C TRP A 1162 -26.91 -13.10 20.12
N PHE A 1163 -27.15 -14.29 20.66
CA PHE A 1163 -26.21 -15.01 21.54
C PHE A 1163 -25.84 -16.36 20.89
N SER A 1164 -24.65 -16.87 21.18
CA SER A 1164 -24.20 -18.13 20.57
C SER A 1164 -24.94 -19.34 21.15
N SER A 1165 -25.25 -20.30 20.29
CA SER A 1165 -26.00 -21.53 20.64
C SER A 1165 -25.14 -22.62 21.32
N ASN A 1166 -23.81 -22.49 21.31
CA ASN A 1166 -22.87 -23.46 21.91
C ASN A 1166 -22.70 -23.32 23.45
N LEU A 1167 -23.78 -23.02 24.16
CA LEU A 1167 -23.80 -22.88 25.63
C LEU A 1167 -23.89 -24.22 26.39
N GLY A 1168 -23.79 -25.36 25.69
CA GLY A 1168 -24.02 -26.69 26.24
C GLY A 1168 -22.90 -27.69 26.01
N SER A 1169 -21.66 -27.37 26.38
CA SER A 1169 -20.64 -28.34 26.82
C SER A 1169 -19.30 -27.64 27.10
N ARG A 1170 -19.17 -27.02 28.27
CA ARG A 1170 -17.93 -26.95 29.03
C ARG A 1170 -18.23 -26.53 30.45
#